data_AF-A0A844X8Y9-F1
#
_entry.id   AF-A0A844X8Y9-F1
#
_cell.length_a   1.000
_cell.length_b   1.000
_cell.length_c   1.000
_cell.angle_alpha   90.00
_cell.angle_beta   90.00
_cell.angle_gamma   90.00
#
_symmetry.space_group_name_H-M   'P 1'
#
loop_
_entity.id
_entity.type
_entity.pdbx_description
1 polymer ?
#
loop_
_entity_poly.entity_id
_entity_poly.type
_entity_poly.pdbx_seq_one_letter_code
_entity_poly.pdbx_strand_id
1 'polypeptide(L)'
;MAVTNINELNELMARVKKAQETFSTYTQEQVDKIFVAAATAAAAARIPLAQQAVAESGMGIVEDKVIKNLFAAEYILNKYRHDKTCGVVAENEPFGTITLAEPLGIICGIVPTTNPTSTAIFKSLISLKTRNAIVFSPHPRAKKSTIEAARIVLDAAIKAGAPKDIIGWIDEPSIELSNALMHHDDVAAILATGGPGMVKAAYSSGKPALGVGAGNTPVVIDETADLKRAVASVLMSKTFDNGMICASEQAIVVVDSVYDEVRHLLTQYGAYVLNAKETKAVQGIILNDKGALNANIVGQPATKIAEMAGIKVPVGSKVLVGEVSKVDLSEPFAHEKLSPTLAMFKAKDFNEAVEKAEKLVEMGGMGHTSVLYTDQDSNRERVAYFGSKMKTCRILINQPAAHGGIGDLYNFDLAPSLTLGCGSWGGNSVSENVGPKHLINKKTIAKRAENMLWHKLPSSIYFKRGSLPIALNEVIEQGAKRVFLVTDKFLFNNGYSKQITDQLEAQGVICETFFDVEADPTLSVVRKGTDSMQAFQPDTIIALGGGSPMDAAKIMWVLYEHPETKFEELALRFMDIRKRACHFPNMGKKAKLICVTTTSGTGSEVTPFAVVTDDATGQKYPLADYAITPHMAIVDANLVMNMPRSLCAAGGYDAVTHALEAYVSVMASEFSDGQALQALSLLKTYLPTSYKEGAKNPVAREKVHSAATLAGVSFAQAFLGVCHSMAHKIGAAFHIPHGVANAMLISNVVRFNATDKPTKQGTFSQYGYPKAISRYAEIADYLGLTAATDKDEKKVEKLIGWLDQLRKDLDIPFSIKEFGVDEKTFLAQVDQLAIDAFDDQCTGANPRYPLIAELKQILLDTYYGRAYKDNGNISEDVAIHTEAKGVATTTSKKKAAKK
;
A
#
# COMPACT_ATOMS: atom_id res chain seq x y z
N MET A 1 17.30 -13.88 -45.57
CA MET A 1 17.45 -15.34 -45.43
C MET A 1 16.11 -15.86 -44.98
N ALA A 2 15.59 -16.91 -45.61
CA ALA A 2 14.32 -17.51 -45.20
C ALA A 2 14.52 -18.27 -43.87
N VAL A 3 13.48 -18.33 -43.05
CA VAL A 3 13.45 -19.08 -41.78
C VAL A 3 12.47 -20.23 -41.91
N THR A 4 13.03 -21.42 -42.08
CA THR A 4 12.35 -22.70 -42.34
C THR A 4 12.78 -23.80 -41.37
N ASN A 5 13.86 -23.58 -40.61
CA ASN A 5 14.39 -24.51 -39.61
C ASN A 5 14.95 -23.78 -38.37
N ILE A 6 15.31 -24.55 -37.34
CA ILE A 6 15.76 -24.01 -36.04
C ILE A 6 17.09 -23.26 -36.15
N ASN A 7 18.01 -23.70 -37.03
CA ASN A 7 19.30 -23.02 -37.19
C ASN A 7 19.10 -21.62 -37.79
N GLU A 8 18.28 -21.50 -38.82
CA GLU A 8 17.92 -20.21 -39.42
C GLU A 8 17.17 -19.30 -38.43
N LEU A 9 16.33 -19.88 -37.57
CA LEU A 9 15.67 -19.15 -36.48
C LEU A 9 16.69 -18.57 -35.50
N ASN A 10 17.67 -19.36 -35.05
CA ASN A 10 18.71 -18.90 -34.14
C ASN A 10 19.59 -17.81 -34.78
N GLU A 11 19.92 -17.94 -36.07
CA GLU A 11 20.63 -16.90 -36.81
C GLU A 11 19.81 -15.61 -36.95
N LEU A 12 18.49 -15.72 -37.17
CA LEU A 12 17.58 -14.57 -37.15
C LEU A 12 17.62 -13.92 -35.77
N MET A 13 17.42 -14.67 -34.69
CA MET A 13 17.41 -14.16 -33.32
C MET A 13 18.70 -13.39 -32.98
N ALA A 14 19.86 -13.90 -33.39
CA ALA A 14 21.15 -13.22 -33.19
C ALA A 14 21.22 -11.85 -33.89
N ARG A 15 20.70 -11.74 -35.13
CA ARG A 15 20.65 -10.46 -35.85
C ARG A 15 19.64 -9.49 -35.24
N VAL A 16 18.46 -9.99 -34.87
CA VAL A 16 17.40 -9.19 -34.22
C VAL A 16 17.88 -8.66 -32.87
N LYS A 17 18.60 -9.47 -32.08
CA LYS A 17 19.21 -9.03 -30.82
C LYS A 17 20.13 -7.85 -31.01
N LYS A 18 21.06 -7.93 -31.97
CA LYS A 18 21.97 -6.82 -32.28
C LYS A 18 21.23 -5.55 -32.74
N ALA A 19 20.16 -5.72 -33.52
CA ALA A 19 19.28 -4.62 -33.93
C ALA A 19 18.58 -3.99 -32.71
N GLN A 20 18.07 -4.81 -31.79
CA GLN A 20 17.42 -4.36 -30.56
C GLN A 20 18.38 -3.61 -29.64
N GLU A 21 19.58 -4.13 -29.44
CA GLU A 21 20.62 -3.47 -28.63
C GLU A 21 20.91 -2.06 -29.18
N THR A 22 21.03 -1.93 -30.51
CA THR A 22 21.21 -0.62 -31.16
C THR A 22 19.97 0.26 -30.96
N PHE A 23 18.77 -0.26 -31.21
CA PHE A 23 17.52 0.50 -31.16
C PHE A 23 17.15 0.96 -29.73
N SER A 24 17.57 0.20 -28.72
CA SER A 24 17.37 0.54 -27.30
C SER A 24 18.01 1.87 -26.92
N THR A 25 19.05 2.31 -27.64
CA THR A 25 19.77 3.55 -27.39
C THR A 25 19.10 4.80 -28.00
N TYR A 26 18.06 4.62 -28.81
CA TYR A 26 17.46 5.72 -29.55
C TYR A 26 16.70 6.68 -28.64
N THR A 27 16.70 7.96 -29.02
CA THR A 27 15.94 9.02 -28.34
C THR A 27 14.45 8.92 -28.65
N GLN A 28 13.62 9.59 -27.86
CA GLN A 28 12.17 9.68 -28.12
C GLN A 28 11.88 10.20 -29.53
N GLU A 29 12.58 11.25 -29.98
CA GLU A 29 12.39 11.86 -31.30
C GLU A 29 12.70 10.90 -32.45
N GLN A 30 13.79 10.12 -32.34
CA GLN A 30 14.15 9.13 -33.34
C GLN A 30 13.09 8.02 -33.43
N VAL A 31 12.62 7.54 -32.27
CA VAL A 31 11.57 6.51 -32.18
C VAL A 31 10.25 7.04 -32.73
N ASP A 32 9.87 8.27 -32.41
CA ASP A 32 8.61 8.88 -32.86
C ASP A 32 8.59 9.07 -34.38
N LYS A 33 9.73 9.46 -34.97
CA LYS A 33 9.90 9.54 -36.43
C LYS A 33 9.69 8.16 -37.08
N ILE A 34 10.29 7.12 -36.51
CA ILE A 34 10.15 5.74 -36.99
C ILE A 34 8.69 5.27 -36.86
N PHE A 35 8.06 5.54 -35.72
CA PHE A 35 6.68 5.14 -35.44
C PHE A 35 5.68 5.77 -36.42
N VAL A 36 5.82 7.07 -36.71
CA VAL A 36 4.99 7.78 -37.70
C VAL A 36 5.19 7.20 -39.11
N ALA A 37 6.44 7.00 -39.53
CA ALA A 37 6.74 6.47 -40.87
C ALA A 37 6.19 5.05 -41.07
N ALA A 38 6.40 4.18 -40.09
CA ALA A 38 5.89 2.82 -40.06
C ALA A 38 4.36 2.77 -40.14
N ALA A 39 3.66 3.56 -39.32
CA ALA A 39 2.20 3.61 -39.31
C ALA A 39 1.64 4.17 -40.63
N THR A 40 2.26 5.21 -41.18
CA THR A 40 1.84 5.80 -42.46
C THR A 40 1.95 4.81 -43.61
N ALA A 41 3.05 4.04 -43.66
CA ALA A 41 3.23 3.01 -44.69
C ALA A 41 2.20 1.88 -44.57
N ALA A 42 1.91 1.43 -43.34
CA ALA A 42 0.88 0.42 -43.09
C ALA A 42 -0.52 0.92 -43.52
N ALA A 43 -0.87 2.17 -43.20
CA ALA A 43 -2.14 2.78 -43.59
C ALA A 43 -2.28 2.92 -45.12
N ALA A 44 -1.19 3.28 -45.82
CA ALA A 44 -1.16 3.35 -47.28
C ALA A 44 -1.35 1.97 -47.93
N ALA A 45 -0.79 0.92 -47.32
CA ALA A 45 -0.87 -0.46 -47.82
C ALA A 45 -2.14 -1.23 -47.41
N ARG A 46 -3.11 -0.58 -46.74
CA ARG A 46 -4.31 -1.23 -46.17
C ARG A 46 -5.09 -2.10 -47.17
N ILE A 47 -5.22 -1.67 -48.43
CA ILE A 47 -5.97 -2.35 -49.50
C ILE A 47 -5.24 -3.60 -50.00
N PRO A 48 -4.00 -3.51 -50.53
CA PRO A 48 -3.30 -4.70 -51.03
C PRO A 48 -3.12 -5.76 -49.93
N LEU A 49 -2.85 -5.35 -48.67
CA LEU A 49 -2.76 -6.26 -47.54
C LEU A 49 -4.09 -6.98 -47.26
N ALA A 50 -5.21 -6.27 -47.31
CA ALA A 50 -6.54 -6.86 -47.13
C ALA A 50 -6.88 -7.86 -48.25
N GLN A 51 -6.60 -7.51 -49.51
CA GLN A 51 -6.79 -8.40 -50.66
C GLN A 51 -5.97 -9.68 -50.52
N GLN A 52 -4.69 -9.56 -50.16
CA GLN A 52 -3.82 -10.70 -49.95
C GLN A 52 -4.28 -11.58 -48.78
N ALA A 53 -4.71 -10.98 -47.66
CA ALA A 53 -5.21 -11.72 -46.52
C ALA A 53 -6.46 -12.55 -46.87
N VAL A 54 -7.42 -11.99 -47.63
CA VAL A 54 -8.60 -12.75 -48.08
C VAL A 54 -8.19 -13.84 -49.07
N ALA A 55 -7.35 -13.53 -50.05
CA ALA A 55 -6.91 -14.48 -51.07
C ALA A 55 -6.14 -15.67 -50.46
N GLU A 56 -5.31 -15.43 -49.45
CA GLU A 56 -4.53 -16.47 -48.79
C GLU A 56 -5.35 -17.30 -47.79
N SER A 57 -6.14 -16.64 -46.95
CA SER A 57 -6.87 -17.32 -45.87
C SER A 57 -8.18 -17.97 -46.34
N GLY A 58 -8.78 -17.44 -47.42
CA GLY A 58 -10.13 -17.78 -47.88
C GLY A 58 -11.24 -17.28 -46.95
N MET A 59 -10.95 -16.32 -46.08
CA MET A 59 -11.84 -15.88 -44.99
C MET A 59 -12.01 -14.36 -44.95
N GLY A 60 -13.21 -13.92 -44.62
CA GLY A 60 -13.52 -12.51 -44.39
C GLY A 60 -13.83 -11.70 -45.65
N ILE A 61 -13.84 -10.38 -45.50
CA ILE A 61 -14.21 -9.42 -46.54
C ILE A 61 -13.09 -8.38 -46.69
N VAL A 62 -12.76 -8.01 -47.93
CA VAL A 62 -11.64 -7.12 -48.22
C VAL A 62 -11.85 -5.75 -47.56
N GLU A 63 -13.02 -5.17 -47.75
CA GLU A 63 -13.40 -3.85 -47.23
C GLU A 63 -13.32 -3.78 -45.70
N ASP A 64 -13.75 -4.83 -45.01
CA ASP A 64 -13.68 -4.88 -43.54
C ASP A 64 -12.24 -5.06 -43.05
N LYS A 65 -11.43 -5.85 -43.76
CA LYS A 65 -9.99 -5.96 -43.45
C LYS A 65 -9.23 -4.66 -43.75
N VAL A 66 -9.67 -3.86 -44.72
CA VAL A 66 -9.16 -2.51 -44.95
C VAL A 66 -9.36 -1.64 -43.72
N ILE A 67 -10.57 -1.66 -43.14
CA ILE A 67 -10.88 -0.91 -41.91
C ILE A 67 -10.00 -1.40 -40.76
N LYS A 68 -9.80 -2.71 -40.59
CA LYS A 68 -8.93 -3.28 -39.55
C LYS A 68 -7.46 -2.88 -39.70
N ASN A 69 -6.94 -2.90 -40.92
CA ASN A 69 -5.57 -2.47 -41.20
C ASN A 69 -5.39 -0.97 -40.94
N LEU A 70 -6.38 -0.16 -41.33
CA LEU A 70 -6.37 1.28 -41.06
C LEU A 70 -6.46 1.56 -39.57
N PHE A 71 -7.35 0.87 -38.84
CA PHE A 71 -7.44 0.94 -37.39
C PHE A 71 -6.11 0.63 -36.71
N ALA A 72 -5.48 -0.49 -37.08
CA ALA A 72 -4.20 -0.91 -36.53
C ALA A 72 -3.05 0.08 -36.78
N ALA A 73 -3.16 0.93 -37.81
CA ALA A 73 -2.17 1.94 -38.14
C ALA A 73 -2.51 3.31 -37.52
N GLU A 74 -3.66 3.87 -37.86
CA GLU A 74 -4.05 5.25 -37.59
C GLU A 74 -4.46 5.45 -36.13
N TYR A 75 -5.33 4.60 -35.59
CA TYR A 75 -5.81 4.74 -34.21
C TYR A 75 -4.70 4.45 -33.19
N ILE A 76 -3.84 3.46 -33.50
CA ILE A 76 -2.66 3.14 -32.70
C ILE A 76 -1.65 4.30 -32.71
N LEU A 77 -1.39 4.88 -33.88
CA LEU A 77 -0.55 6.07 -33.99
C LEU A 77 -1.16 7.24 -33.20
N ASN A 78 -2.44 7.52 -33.40
CA ASN A 78 -3.14 8.64 -32.76
C ASN A 78 -3.06 8.54 -31.23
N LYS A 79 -3.38 7.38 -30.66
CA LYS A 79 -3.37 7.18 -29.21
C LYS A 79 -1.97 7.31 -28.63
N TYR A 80 -0.98 6.67 -29.23
CA TYR A 80 0.32 6.43 -28.56
C TYR A 80 1.45 7.34 -29.05
N ARG A 81 1.24 8.21 -30.05
CA ARG A 81 2.32 9.05 -30.59
C ARG A 81 2.99 9.92 -29.52
N HIS A 82 2.23 10.40 -28.54
CA HIS A 82 2.72 11.29 -27.48
C HIS A 82 3.11 10.57 -26.19
N ASP A 83 2.96 9.24 -26.13
CA ASP A 83 3.41 8.47 -24.96
C ASP A 83 4.92 8.58 -24.81
N LYS A 84 5.36 8.91 -23.59
CA LYS A 84 6.78 8.88 -23.23
C LYS A 84 7.17 7.43 -22.94
N THR A 85 8.07 6.90 -23.76
CA THR A 85 8.53 5.51 -23.72
C THR A 85 10.06 5.38 -23.69
N CYS A 86 10.77 6.51 -23.76
CA CYS A 86 12.22 6.58 -23.79
C CYS A 86 12.77 7.34 -22.58
N GLY A 87 13.66 6.72 -21.80
CA GLY A 87 14.36 7.40 -20.71
C GLY A 87 13.40 7.81 -19.59
N VAL A 88 13.55 9.03 -19.07
CA VAL A 88 12.70 9.54 -17.97
C VAL A 88 11.28 9.78 -18.47
N VAL A 89 10.32 9.04 -17.90
CA VAL A 89 8.89 9.14 -18.25
C VAL A 89 8.06 9.86 -17.20
N ALA A 90 8.52 9.86 -15.94
CA ALA A 90 7.92 10.61 -14.85
C ALA A 90 9.00 11.02 -13.84
N GLU A 91 8.86 12.20 -13.28
CA GLU A 91 9.70 12.69 -12.19
C GLU A 91 8.80 13.34 -11.15
N ASN A 92 9.04 13.00 -9.89
CA ASN A 92 8.38 13.57 -8.73
C ASN A 92 9.47 14.09 -7.81
N GLU A 93 9.86 15.34 -8.06
CA GLU A 93 10.95 16.03 -7.39
C GLU A 93 10.76 16.14 -5.87
N PRO A 94 9.57 16.52 -5.33
CA PRO A 94 9.35 16.57 -3.88
C PRO A 94 9.62 15.26 -3.13
N PHE A 95 9.31 14.13 -3.74
CA PHE A 95 9.56 12.79 -3.16
C PHE A 95 10.86 12.16 -3.67
N GLY A 96 11.60 12.84 -4.53
CA GLY A 96 12.87 12.37 -5.08
C GLY A 96 12.77 11.09 -5.91
N THR A 97 11.65 10.86 -6.61
CA THR A 97 11.48 9.67 -7.46
C THR A 97 11.53 10.00 -8.95
N ILE A 98 12.28 9.19 -9.71
CA ILE A 98 12.38 9.31 -11.17
C ILE A 98 12.06 7.94 -11.77
N THR A 99 11.06 7.86 -12.64
CA THR A 99 10.71 6.65 -13.37
C THR A 99 11.33 6.68 -14.75
N LEU A 100 12.16 5.68 -15.06
CA LEU A 100 12.73 5.45 -16.39
C LEU A 100 12.01 4.29 -17.09
N ALA A 101 11.72 4.46 -18.37
CA ALA A 101 11.23 3.40 -19.24
C ALA A 101 12.39 2.79 -20.04
N GLU A 102 12.54 1.47 -19.93
CA GLU A 102 13.43 0.66 -20.76
C GLU A 102 12.65 -0.37 -21.57
N PRO A 103 13.12 -0.73 -22.78
CA PRO A 103 12.52 -1.82 -23.54
C PRO A 103 12.60 -3.13 -22.76
N LEU A 104 11.70 -4.06 -23.08
CA LEU A 104 11.78 -5.44 -22.61
C LEU A 104 12.91 -6.20 -23.30
N GLY A 105 13.11 -5.98 -24.61
CA GLY A 105 14.05 -6.73 -25.44
C GLY A 105 13.39 -7.21 -26.74
N ILE A 106 13.51 -8.50 -27.03
CA ILE A 106 12.88 -9.13 -28.21
C ILE A 106 11.54 -9.74 -27.82
N ILE A 107 10.51 -9.41 -28.58
CA ILE A 107 9.15 -9.92 -28.42
C ILE A 107 8.89 -11.07 -29.40
N CYS A 108 8.32 -12.18 -28.91
CA CYS A 108 7.74 -13.21 -29.76
C CYS A 108 6.28 -12.85 -30.08
N GLY A 109 5.98 -12.55 -31.35
CA GLY A 109 4.64 -12.19 -31.82
C GLY A 109 3.90 -13.36 -32.44
N ILE A 110 2.96 -13.97 -31.73
CA ILE A 110 2.09 -14.99 -32.32
C ILE A 110 0.91 -14.32 -33.04
N VAL A 111 0.65 -14.71 -34.30
CA VAL A 111 -0.35 -14.05 -35.15
C VAL A 111 -1.43 -15.05 -35.61
N PRO A 112 -2.74 -14.73 -35.45
CA PRO A 112 -3.83 -15.62 -35.85
C PRO A 112 -4.18 -15.47 -37.34
N THR A 113 -4.89 -16.45 -37.88
CA THR A 113 -5.39 -16.39 -39.27
C THR A 113 -6.57 -15.42 -39.46
N THR A 114 -7.25 -15.01 -38.38
CA THR A 114 -8.44 -14.13 -38.43
C THR A 114 -8.05 -12.68 -38.73
N ASN A 115 -6.97 -12.21 -38.10
CA ASN A 115 -6.49 -10.83 -38.12
C ASN A 115 -4.99 -10.73 -38.54
N PRO A 116 -4.54 -11.42 -39.61
CA PRO A 116 -3.12 -11.63 -39.84
C PRO A 116 -2.33 -10.34 -40.03
N THR A 117 -2.80 -9.48 -40.95
CA THR A 117 -2.13 -8.21 -41.28
C THR A 117 -2.30 -7.18 -40.18
N SER A 118 -3.52 -7.00 -39.66
CA SER A 118 -3.81 -5.96 -38.67
C SER A 118 -3.12 -6.23 -37.33
N THR A 119 -3.04 -7.50 -36.88
CA THR A 119 -2.30 -7.86 -35.67
C THR A 119 -0.79 -7.70 -35.86
N ALA A 120 -0.25 -8.00 -37.05
CA ALA A 120 1.17 -7.78 -37.36
C ALA A 120 1.52 -6.28 -37.36
N ILE A 121 0.67 -5.44 -37.98
CA ILE A 121 0.83 -3.97 -37.97
C ILE A 121 0.80 -3.47 -36.52
N PHE A 122 -0.26 -3.79 -35.78
CA PHE A 122 -0.43 -3.36 -34.40
C PHE A 122 0.77 -3.73 -33.52
N LYS A 123 1.18 -5.01 -33.52
CA LYS A 123 2.29 -5.50 -32.69
C LYS A 123 3.62 -4.89 -33.10
N SER A 124 3.87 -4.73 -34.40
CA SER A 124 5.08 -4.06 -34.89
C SER A 124 5.15 -2.62 -34.39
N LEU A 125 4.05 -1.87 -34.54
CA LEU A 125 3.97 -0.46 -34.17
C LEU A 125 4.19 -0.25 -32.66
N ILE A 126 3.49 -1.01 -31.80
CA ILE A 126 3.67 -0.85 -30.34
C ILE A 126 5.05 -1.35 -29.87
N SER A 127 5.66 -2.32 -30.54
CA SER A 127 7.02 -2.78 -30.24
C SER A 127 8.06 -1.71 -30.64
N LEU A 128 7.89 -1.09 -31.80
CA LEU A 128 8.75 0.00 -32.25
C LEU A 128 8.66 1.22 -31.32
N LYS A 129 7.45 1.65 -30.94
CA LYS A 129 7.25 2.78 -30.02
C LYS A 129 7.94 2.58 -28.67
N THR A 130 8.19 1.33 -28.28
CA THR A 130 8.78 0.95 -26.99
C THR A 130 10.25 0.54 -27.09
N ARG A 131 10.88 0.72 -28.26
CA ARG A 131 12.28 0.34 -28.55
C ARG A 131 12.56 -1.17 -28.46
N ASN A 132 11.52 -1.98 -28.58
CA ASN A 132 11.62 -3.43 -28.64
C ASN A 132 11.82 -3.91 -30.09
N ALA A 133 12.45 -5.06 -30.22
CA ALA A 133 12.38 -5.84 -31.44
C ALA A 133 11.22 -6.83 -31.38
N ILE A 134 10.79 -7.34 -32.52
CA ILE A 134 9.75 -8.37 -32.57
C ILE A 134 10.03 -9.41 -33.66
N VAL A 135 9.81 -10.69 -33.33
CA VAL A 135 9.87 -11.81 -34.26
C VAL A 135 8.51 -12.48 -34.33
N PHE A 136 7.92 -12.53 -35.51
CA PHE A 136 6.58 -13.10 -35.72
C PHE A 136 6.61 -14.62 -35.98
N SER A 137 5.72 -15.34 -35.31
CA SER A 137 5.29 -16.68 -35.72
C SER A 137 3.87 -16.60 -36.31
N PRO A 138 3.74 -16.59 -37.65
CA PRO A 138 2.45 -16.49 -38.30
C PRO A 138 1.70 -17.82 -38.34
N HIS A 139 0.37 -17.75 -38.42
CA HIS A 139 -0.43 -18.93 -38.71
C HIS A 139 -0.17 -19.44 -40.16
N PRO A 140 -0.04 -20.76 -40.40
CA PRO A 140 0.28 -21.30 -41.73
C PRO A 140 -0.67 -20.86 -42.87
N ARG A 141 -1.96 -20.69 -42.57
CA ARG A 141 -2.99 -20.22 -43.52
C ARG A 141 -2.92 -18.73 -43.89
N ALA A 142 -2.06 -17.95 -43.24
CA ALA A 142 -1.97 -16.51 -43.44
C ALA A 142 -0.53 -15.98 -43.32
N LYS A 143 0.46 -16.84 -43.60
CA LYS A 143 1.87 -16.51 -43.40
C LYS A 143 2.35 -15.43 -44.35
N LYS A 144 2.00 -15.49 -45.64
CA LYS A 144 2.46 -14.52 -46.65
C LYS A 144 1.91 -13.13 -46.38
N SER A 145 0.62 -13.02 -46.04
CA SER A 145 -0.02 -11.74 -45.72
C SER A 145 0.52 -11.15 -44.41
N THR A 146 0.76 -11.96 -43.39
CA THR A 146 1.40 -11.53 -42.13
C THR A 146 2.83 -11.00 -42.37
N ILE A 147 3.63 -11.77 -43.12
CA ILE A 147 5.00 -11.42 -43.47
C ILE A 147 5.05 -10.13 -44.29
N GLU A 148 4.17 -9.98 -45.27
CA GLU A 148 4.11 -8.77 -46.09
C GLU A 148 3.77 -7.53 -45.25
N ALA A 149 2.83 -7.65 -44.31
CA ALA A 149 2.52 -6.56 -43.39
C ALA A 149 3.73 -6.16 -42.52
N ALA A 150 4.44 -7.15 -41.95
CA ALA A 150 5.64 -6.91 -41.17
C ALA A 150 6.77 -6.28 -42.01
N ARG A 151 6.95 -6.74 -43.25
CA ARG A 151 7.94 -6.23 -44.20
C ARG A 151 7.68 -4.78 -44.57
N ILE A 152 6.43 -4.40 -44.87
CA ILE A 152 6.06 -3.01 -45.20
C ILE A 152 6.37 -2.07 -44.01
N VAL A 153 6.06 -2.51 -42.78
CA VAL A 153 6.37 -1.76 -41.57
C VAL A 153 7.88 -1.64 -41.38
N LEU A 154 8.63 -2.74 -41.53
CA LEU A 154 10.08 -2.76 -41.39
C LEU A 154 10.78 -1.87 -42.40
N ASP A 155 10.44 -1.98 -43.69
CA ASP A 155 11.05 -1.19 -44.76
C ASP A 155 10.86 0.32 -44.53
N ALA A 156 9.67 0.72 -44.05
CA ALA A 156 9.40 2.11 -43.70
C ALA A 156 10.15 2.55 -42.44
N ALA A 157 10.23 1.69 -41.42
CA ALA A 157 11.01 1.94 -40.21
C ALA A 157 12.49 2.14 -40.53
N ILE A 158 13.08 1.30 -41.37
CA ILE A 158 14.49 1.40 -41.81
C ILE A 158 14.73 2.71 -42.55
N LYS A 159 13.86 3.06 -43.50
CA LYS A 159 13.94 4.35 -44.22
C LYS A 159 13.86 5.56 -43.28
N ALA A 160 13.17 5.43 -42.15
CA ALA A 160 13.08 6.47 -41.13
C ALA A 160 14.27 6.49 -40.15
N GLY A 161 15.11 5.45 -40.16
CA GLY A 161 16.34 5.35 -39.37
C GLY A 161 16.43 4.12 -38.46
N ALA A 162 15.48 3.18 -38.49
CA ALA A 162 15.53 1.98 -37.65
C ALA A 162 16.60 0.97 -38.12
N PRO A 163 17.13 0.12 -37.23
CA PRO A 163 18.03 -0.97 -37.61
C PRO A 163 17.35 -1.98 -38.54
N LYS A 164 18.12 -2.54 -39.50
CA LYS A 164 17.62 -3.39 -40.58
C LYS A 164 16.83 -4.62 -40.13
N ASP A 165 17.24 -5.25 -39.04
CA ASP A 165 16.66 -6.52 -38.57
C ASP A 165 15.81 -6.32 -37.29
N ILE A 166 15.26 -5.12 -37.06
CA ILE A 166 14.47 -4.85 -35.83
C ILE A 166 13.13 -5.61 -35.78
N ILE A 167 12.63 -6.03 -36.95
CA ILE A 167 11.46 -6.91 -37.10
C ILE A 167 11.90 -8.15 -37.88
N GLY A 168 11.53 -9.33 -37.39
CA GLY A 168 11.75 -10.62 -38.05
C GLY A 168 10.49 -11.48 -38.11
N TRP A 169 10.55 -12.60 -38.83
CA TRP A 169 9.43 -13.54 -38.95
C TRP A 169 9.91 -14.94 -39.33
N ILE A 170 9.04 -15.94 -39.12
CA ILE A 170 9.21 -17.31 -39.62
C ILE A 170 8.50 -17.41 -40.98
N ASP A 171 9.23 -17.80 -42.04
CA ASP A 171 8.68 -17.92 -43.40
C ASP A 171 7.83 -19.18 -43.58
N GLU A 172 8.26 -20.31 -42.99
CA GLU A 172 7.55 -21.59 -43.02
C GLU A 172 7.20 -22.04 -41.60
N PRO A 173 6.07 -21.58 -41.02
CA PRO A 173 5.74 -21.82 -39.62
C PRO A 173 5.37 -23.28 -39.35
N SER A 174 5.96 -23.82 -38.28
CA SER A 174 5.62 -25.13 -37.72
C SER A 174 5.38 -25.02 -36.21
N ILE A 175 4.77 -26.05 -35.61
CA ILE A 175 4.63 -26.13 -34.15
C ILE A 175 6.01 -26.14 -33.50
N GLU A 176 6.96 -26.88 -34.06
CA GLU A 176 8.34 -26.97 -33.59
C GLU A 176 9.03 -25.60 -33.57
N LEU A 177 8.96 -24.84 -34.68
CA LEU A 177 9.59 -23.51 -34.75
C LEU A 177 8.92 -22.49 -33.85
N SER A 178 7.59 -22.52 -33.76
CA SER A 178 6.86 -21.64 -32.85
C SER A 178 7.23 -21.93 -31.39
N ASN A 179 7.36 -23.21 -31.04
CA ASN A 179 7.75 -23.63 -29.71
C ASN A 179 9.20 -23.24 -29.41
N ALA A 180 10.11 -23.47 -30.36
CA ALA A 180 11.51 -23.06 -30.25
C ALA A 180 11.63 -21.54 -30.04
N LEU A 181 10.90 -20.71 -30.80
CA LEU A 181 10.88 -19.27 -30.62
C LEU A 181 10.34 -18.86 -29.24
N MET A 182 9.24 -19.46 -28.77
CA MET A 182 8.67 -19.14 -27.45
C MET A 182 9.59 -19.50 -26.28
N HIS A 183 10.47 -20.49 -26.44
CA HIS A 183 11.42 -20.92 -25.41
C HIS A 183 12.82 -20.32 -25.60
N HIS A 184 13.08 -19.61 -26.70
CA HIS A 184 14.42 -19.10 -27.02
C HIS A 184 14.94 -18.16 -25.93
N ASP A 185 16.22 -18.30 -25.56
CA ASP A 185 16.82 -17.59 -24.44
C ASP A 185 16.74 -16.06 -24.60
N ASP A 186 17.00 -15.55 -25.80
CA ASP A 186 16.94 -14.12 -26.13
C ASP A 186 15.52 -13.52 -26.22
N VAL A 187 14.44 -14.33 -26.18
CA VAL A 187 13.07 -13.78 -26.11
C VAL A 187 12.81 -13.27 -24.69
N ALA A 188 12.43 -12.00 -24.60
CA ALA A 188 12.12 -11.32 -23.34
C ALA A 188 10.65 -11.48 -22.93
N ALA A 189 9.74 -11.44 -23.90
CA ALA A 189 8.31 -11.64 -23.66
C ALA A 189 7.57 -12.16 -24.90
N ILE A 190 6.41 -12.78 -24.67
CA ILE A 190 5.55 -13.31 -25.72
C ILE A 190 4.26 -12.51 -25.80
N LEU A 191 3.95 -11.98 -26.98
CA LEU A 191 2.62 -11.45 -27.31
C LEU A 191 1.82 -12.54 -28.03
N ALA A 192 0.99 -13.27 -27.29
CA ALA A 192 0.26 -14.43 -27.81
C ALA A 192 -1.17 -14.07 -28.22
N THR A 193 -1.43 -13.94 -29.52
CA THR A 193 -2.79 -13.78 -30.06
C THR A 193 -3.16 -15.03 -30.85
N GLY A 194 -3.98 -15.88 -30.26
CA GLY A 194 -4.39 -17.16 -30.85
C GLY A 194 -5.40 -17.88 -29.96
N GLY A 195 -5.81 -19.07 -30.37
CA GLY A 195 -6.76 -19.87 -29.58
C GLY A 195 -6.21 -20.32 -28.22
N PRO A 196 -7.07 -20.87 -27.35
CA PRO A 196 -6.72 -21.21 -25.96
C PRO A 196 -5.45 -22.09 -25.82
N GLY A 197 -5.25 -23.05 -26.74
CA GLY A 197 -4.07 -23.91 -26.72
C GLY A 197 -2.75 -23.16 -26.93
N MET A 198 -2.74 -22.15 -27.80
CA MET A 198 -1.56 -21.32 -28.08
C MET A 198 -1.24 -20.40 -26.91
N VAL A 199 -2.26 -19.81 -26.29
CA VAL A 199 -2.10 -18.96 -25.12
C VAL A 199 -1.56 -19.77 -23.94
N LYS A 200 -2.11 -20.97 -23.72
CA LYS A 200 -1.60 -21.89 -22.71
C LYS A 200 -0.14 -22.25 -22.96
N ALA A 201 0.25 -22.52 -24.21
CA ALA A 201 1.63 -22.79 -24.57
C ALA A 201 2.56 -21.60 -24.29
N ALA A 202 2.12 -20.37 -24.60
CA ALA A 202 2.89 -19.15 -24.32
C ALA A 202 3.15 -18.96 -22.81
N TYR A 203 2.13 -19.13 -21.96
CA TYR A 203 2.33 -19.07 -20.50
C TYR A 203 3.11 -20.26 -19.93
N SER A 204 3.19 -21.36 -20.67
CA SER A 204 3.96 -22.56 -20.26
C SER A 204 5.40 -22.54 -20.77
N SER A 205 5.83 -21.51 -21.51
CA SER A 205 7.14 -21.51 -22.17
C SER A 205 8.31 -21.16 -21.25
N GLY A 206 8.02 -20.77 -20.00
CA GLY A 206 9.00 -20.21 -19.06
C GLY A 206 9.30 -18.73 -19.30
N LYS A 207 8.70 -18.08 -20.31
CA LYS A 207 8.84 -16.64 -20.58
C LYS A 207 7.59 -15.87 -20.12
N PRO A 208 7.73 -14.59 -19.69
CA PRO A 208 6.59 -13.71 -19.49
C PRO A 208 5.74 -13.62 -20.75
N ALA A 209 4.43 -13.87 -20.63
CA ALA A 209 3.50 -13.80 -21.74
C ALA A 209 2.38 -12.80 -21.48
N LEU A 210 1.95 -12.13 -22.54
CA LEU A 210 0.73 -11.36 -22.64
C LEU A 210 -0.15 -12.08 -23.67
N GLY A 211 -0.96 -13.00 -23.15
CA GLY A 211 -1.92 -13.75 -23.94
C GLY A 211 -3.29 -13.10 -23.98
N VAL A 212 -4.14 -13.63 -24.86
CA VAL A 212 -5.57 -13.31 -24.97
C VAL A 212 -6.41 -14.56 -24.68
N GLY A 213 -7.73 -14.46 -24.75
CA GLY A 213 -8.65 -15.59 -24.60
C GLY A 213 -9.60 -15.72 -25.79
N ALA A 214 -10.36 -16.81 -25.81
CA ALA A 214 -11.51 -16.96 -26.71
C ALA A 214 -12.65 -16.01 -26.30
N GLY A 215 -13.47 -15.60 -27.26
CA GLY A 215 -14.60 -14.70 -27.01
C GLY A 215 -15.94 -15.40 -27.23
N ASN A 216 -16.79 -15.42 -26.20
CA ASN A 216 -18.19 -15.81 -26.34
C ASN A 216 -19.13 -14.68 -25.92
N THR A 217 -19.02 -13.53 -26.59
CA THR A 217 -19.67 -12.27 -26.18
C THR A 217 -21.19 -12.37 -26.17
N PRO A 218 -21.85 -12.35 -24.98
CA PRO A 218 -23.29 -12.20 -24.90
C PRO A 218 -23.68 -10.73 -25.00
N VAL A 219 -24.90 -10.49 -25.48
CA VAL A 219 -25.53 -9.18 -25.52
C VAL A 219 -26.89 -9.24 -24.84
N VAL A 220 -27.07 -8.48 -23.78
CA VAL A 220 -28.39 -8.29 -23.18
C VAL A 220 -29.08 -7.11 -23.84
N ILE A 221 -30.33 -7.29 -24.28
CA ILE A 221 -31.19 -6.22 -24.79
C ILE A 221 -32.41 -6.16 -23.87
N ASP A 222 -32.52 -5.08 -23.10
CA ASP A 222 -33.64 -4.87 -22.20
C ASP A 222 -34.76 -4.04 -22.85
N GLU A 223 -35.86 -3.92 -22.12
CA GLU A 223 -37.09 -3.28 -22.58
C GLU A 223 -36.99 -1.75 -22.76
N THR A 224 -35.92 -1.14 -22.26
CA THR A 224 -35.68 0.31 -22.33
C THR A 224 -34.68 0.69 -23.43
N ALA A 225 -34.09 -0.31 -24.08
CA ALA A 225 -33.11 -0.09 -25.13
C ALA A 225 -33.71 0.60 -26.37
N ASP A 226 -32.89 1.38 -27.07
CA ASP A 226 -33.15 1.76 -28.46
C ASP A 226 -33.00 0.51 -29.35
N LEU A 227 -34.10 -0.22 -29.57
CA LEU A 227 -34.09 -1.51 -30.25
C LEU A 227 -33.58 -1.43 -31.69
N LYS A 228 -33.86 -0.33 -32.39
CA LYS A 228 -33.37 -0.10 -33.75
C LYS A 228 -31.85 0.00 -33.76
N ARG A 229 -31.28 0.78 -32.84
CA ARG A 229 -29.82 0.87 -32.67
C ARG A 229 -29.23 -0.46 -32.25
N ALA A 230 -29.81 -1.12 -31.25
CA ALA A 230 -29.32 -2.41 -30.75
C ALA A 230 -29.19 -3.44 -31.88
N VAL A 231 -30.25 -3.63 -32.66
CA VAL A 231 -30.24 -4.59 -33.79
C VAL A 231 -29.28 -4.15 -34.90
N ALA A 232 -29.28 -2.87 -35.29
CA ALA A 232 -28.36 -2.37 -36.31
C ALA A 232 -26.89 -2.55 -35.91
N SER A 233 -26.55 -2.27 -34.65
CA SER A 233 -25.20 -2.43 -34.09
C SER A 233 -24.79 -3.90 -34.00
N VAL A 234 -25.68 -4.79 -33.53
CA VAL A 234 -25.42 -6.24 -33.50
C VAL A 234 -25.13 -6.76 -34.91
N LEU A 235 -25.94 -6.39 -35.90
CA LEU A 235 -25.72 -6.83 -37.29
C LEU A 235 -24.44 -6.25 -37.87
N MET A 236 -24.20 -4.95 -37.73
CA MET A 236 -22.98 -4.30 -38.21
C MET A 236 -21.73 -4.97 -37.63
N SER A 237 -21.74 -5.27 -36.33
CA SER A 237 -20.65 -5.93 -35.63
C SER A 237 -20.46 -7.38 -36.06
N LYS A 238 -21.56 -8.14 -36.20
CA LYS A 238 -21.52 -9.56 -36.58
C LYS A 238 -21.14 -9.79 -38.03
N THR A 239 -21.53 -8.88 -38.93
CA THR A 239 -21.15 -8.95 -40.35
C THR A 239 -19.74 -8.44 -40.60
N PHE A 240 -19.19 -7.60 -39.70
CA PHE A 240 -17.85 -7.05 -39.86
C PHE A 240 -16.79 -8.16 -39.89
N ASP A 241 -16.13 -8.26 -41.04
CA ASP A 241 -15.20 -9.33 -41.43
C ASP A 241 -15.82 -10.72 -41.22
N ASN A 242 -17.11 -10.86 -41.53
CA ASN A 242 -17.93 -12.05 -41.30
C ASN A 242 -17.84 -12.59 -39.86
N GLY A 243 -17.76 -11.70 -38.87
CA GLY A 243 -17.82 -12.07 -37.46
C GLY A 243 -16.53 -12.70 -36.92
N MET A 244 -15.41 -12.52 -37.62
CA MET A 244 -14.11 -13.07 -37.20
C MET A 244 -13.40 -12.28 -36.10
N ILE A 245 -13.88 -11.08 -35.76
CA ILE A 245 -13.38 -10.38 -34.58
C ILE A 245 -13.83 -11.15 -33.34
N CYS A 246 -12.88 -11.50 -32.46
CA CYS A 246 -13.11 -12.29 -31.26
C CYS A 246 -14.13 -11.66 -30.30
N ALA A 247 -14.19 -10.33 -30.25
CA ALA A 247 -15.18 -9.62 -29.45
C ALA A 247 -16.60 -9.66 -30.05
N SER A 248 -16.79 -10.07 -31.31
CA SER A 248 -18.11 -10.03 -31.96
C SER A 248 -19.16 -10.84 -31.19
N GLU A 249 -20.38 -10.35 -31.25
CA GLU A 249 -21.57 -10.90 -30.62
C GLU A 249 -21.73 -12.36 -31.04
N GLN A 250 -21.92 -13.25 -30.07
CA GLN A 250 -22.18 -14.66 -30.33
C GLN A 250 -23.63 -15.03 -29.98
N ALA A 251 -24.23 -14.30 -29.05
CA ALA A 251 -25.59 -14.50 -28.59
C ALA A 251 -26.22 -13.16 -28.18
N ILE A 252 -27.50 -12.98 -28.54
CA ILE A 252 -28.37 -11.96 -27.95
C ILE A 252 -29.32 -12.63 -26.97
N VAL A 253 -29.50 -12.02 -25.81
CA VAL A 253 -30.45 -12.41 -24.76
C VAL A 253 -31.44 -11.26 -24.61
N VAL A 254 -32.65 -11.48 -25.11
CA VAL A 254 -33.66 -10.43 -25.24
C VAL A 254 -34.78 -10.70 -24.25
N VAL A 255 -35.18 -9.67 -23.52
CA VAL A 255 -36.31 -9.77 -22.56
C VAL A 255 -37.64 -9.94 -23.30
N ASP A 256 -38.57 -10.68 -22.69
CA ASP A 256 -39.84 -11.11 -23.29
C ASP A 256 -40.65 -9.96 -23.87
N SER A 257 -40.72 -8.83 -23.15
CA SER A 257 -41.51 -7.65 -23.52
C SER A 257 -41.12 -7.01 -24.86
N VAL A 258 -39.90 -7.23 -25.36
CA VAL A 258 -39.42 -6.68 -26.64
C VAL A 258 -38.90 -7.76 -27.60
N TYR A 259 -39.07 -9.04 -27.27
CA TYR A 259 -38.52 -10.17 -28.03
C TYR A 259 -39.02 -10.19 -29.49
N ASP A 260 -40.33 -10.06 -29.68
CA ASP A 260 -40.95 -10.14 -31.01
C ASP A 260 -40.59 -8.92 -31.88
N GLU A 261 -40.44 -7.74 -31.27
CA GLU A 261 -40.00 -6.53 -31.97
C GLU A 261 -38.55 -6.65 -32.42
N VAL A 262 -37.65 -7.14 -31.55
CA VAL A 262 -36.25 -7.41 -31.91
C VAL A 262 -36.17 -8.45 -33.03
N ARG A 263 -36.97 -9.52 -32.95
CA ARG A 263 -37.06 -10.57 -33.99
C ARG A 263 -37.51 -10.00 -35.34
N HIS A 264 -38.50 -9.10 -35.31
CA HIS A 264 -38.98 -8.40 -36.51
C HIS A 264 -37.89 -7.49 -37.09
N LEU A 265 -37.26 -6.65 -36.27
CA LEU A 265 -36.19 -5.74 -36.68
C LEU A 265 -34.97 -6.47 -37.27
N LEU A 266 -34.60 -7.62 -36.69
CA LEU A 266 -33.55 -8.49 -37.24
C LEU A 266 -33.86 -8.89 -38.68
N THR A 267 -35.08 -9.37 -38.92
CA THR A 267 -35.54 -9.75 -40.26
C THR A 267 -35.57 -8.55 -41.20
N GLN A 268 -36.09 -7.41 -40.74
CA GLN A 268 -36.17 -6.16 -41.50
C GLN A 268 -34.79 -5.65 -41.93
N TYR A 269 -33.76 -5.78 -41.09
CA TYR A 269 -32.40 -5.29 -41.38
C TYR A 269 -31.50 -6.31 -42.07
N GLY A 270 -32.06 -7.47 -42.46
CA GLY A 270 -31.42 -8.44 -43.36
C GLY A 270 -30.84 -9.67 -42.67
N ALA A 271 -31.18 -9.92 -41.40
CA ALA A 271 -30.93 -11.23 -40.78
C ALA A 271 -31.97 -12.24 -41.24
N TYR A 272 -31.59 -13.52 -41.32
CA TYR A 272 -32.51 -14.61 -41.61
C TYR A 272 -32.75 -15.42 -40.34
N VAL A 273 -33.96 -15.34 -39.78
CA VAL A 273 -34.35 -16.11 -38.59
C VAL A 273 -34.74 -17.53 -39.02
N LEU A 274 -33.97 -18.51 -38.58
CA LEU A 274 -34.09 -19.91 -38.97
C LEU A 274 -35.33 -20.55 -38.33
N ASN A 275 -36.07 -21.36 -39.09
CA ASN A 275 -37.09 -22.22 -38.51
C ASN A 275 -36.45 -23.43 -37.78
N ALA A 276 -37.23 -24.18 -36.99
CA ALA A 276 -36.71 -25.28 -36.17
C ALA A 276 -35.93 -26.36 -36.95
N LYS A 277 -36.28 -26.63 -38.22
CA LYS A 277 -35.56 -27.60 -39.07
C LYS A 277 -34.23 -27.02 -39.56
N GLU A 278 -34.25 -25.77 -40.00
CA GLU A 278 -33.05 -25.04 -40.44
C GLU A 278 -32.07 -24.82 -39.29
N THR A 279 -32.56 -24.46 -38.09
CA THR A 279 -31.74 -24.33 -36.87
C THR A 279 -30.99 -25.62 -36.57
N LYS A 280 -31.66 -26.78 -36.64
CA LYS A 280 -31.00 -28.09 -36.46
C LYS A 280 -29.96 -28.39 -37.52
N ALA A 281 -30.21 -28.01 -38.77
CA ALA A 281 -29.26 -28.21 -39.86
C ALA A 281 -27.99 -27.36 -39.64
N VAL A 282 -28.15 -26.10 -39.25
CA VAL A 282 -27.01 -25.21 -38.95
C VAL A 282 -26.27 -25.66 -37.69
N GLN A 283 -26.97 -26.11 -36.64
CA GLN A 283 -26.35 -26.71 -35.44
C GLN A 283 -25.40 -27.85 -35.80
N GLY A 284 -25.79 -28.71 -36.76
CA GLY A 284 -25.00 -29.86 -37.20
C GLY A 284 -23.68 -29.53 -37.90
N ILE A 285 -23.45 -28.27 -38.27
CA ILE A 285 -22.21 -27.86 -38.96
C ILE A 285 -21.37 -26.86 -38.16
N ILE A 286 -21.88 -26.30 -37.05
CA ILE A 286 -21.16 -25.32 -36.23
C ILE A 286 -19.95 -25.99 -35.55
N LEU A 287 -20.17 -27.16 -34.95
CA LEU A 287 -19.12 -27.95 -34.31
C LEU A 287 -18.73 -29.12 -35.23
N ASN A 288 -17.46 -29.49 -35.21
CA ASN A 288 -16.97 -30.69 -35.87
C ASN A 288 -17.19 -31.94 -35.00
N ASP A 289 -16.84 -33.12 -35.54
CA ASP A 289 -17.00 -34.42 -34.86
C ASP A 289 -16.24 -34.53 -33.52
N LYS A 290 -15.28 -33.63 -33.26
CA LYS A 290 -14.51 -33.56 -32.01
C LYS A 290 -15.09 -32.55 -31.01
N GLY A 291 -16.24 -31.95 -31.32
CA GLY A 291 -16.88 -30.93 -30.49
C GLY A 291 -16.19 -29.56 -30.52
N ALA A 292 -15.24 -29.33 -31.44
CA ALA A 292 -14.59 -28.03 -31.62
C ALA A 292 -15.22 -27.24 -32.77
N LEU A 293 -15.05 -25.92 -32.79
CA LEU A 293 -15.55 -25.07 -33.87
C LEU A 293 -15.10 -25.57 -35.25
N ASN A 294 -16.04 -25.69 -36.18
CA ASN A 294 -15.76 -26.09 -37.55
C ASN A 294 -15.00 -24.97 -38.28
N ALA A 295 -13.71 -25.17 -38.55
CA ALA A 295 -12.86 -24.18 -39.20
C ALA A 295 -13.32 -23.77 -40.62
N ASN A 296 -14.22 -24.55 -41.25
CA ASN A 296 -14.76 -24.24 -42.57
C ASN A 296 -15.83 -23.14 -42.54
N ILE A 297 -16.52 -22.93 -41.41
CA ILE A 297 -17.55 -21.88 -41.30
C ILE A 297 -16.96 -20.51 -40.93
N VAL A 298 -15.76 -20.49 -40.36
CA VAL A 298 -15.11 -19.29 -39.84
C VAL A 298 -14.91 -18.27 -40.97
N GLY A 299 -15.39 -17.04 -40.75
CA GLY A 299 -15.28 -15.95 -41.71
C GLY A 299 -15.97 -16.14 -43.06
N GLN A 300 -16.83 -17.15 -43.20
CA GLN A 300 -17.63 -17.36 -44.42
C GLN A 300 -18.91 -16.54 -44.38
N PRO A 301 -19.45 -16.09 -45.53
CA PRO A 301 -20.72 -15.39 -45.56
C PRO A 301 -21.88 -16.32 -45.18
N ALA A 302 -22.97 -15.74 -44.64
CA ALA A 302 -24.14 -16.48 -44.16
C ALA A 302 -24.74 -17.41 -45.22
N THR A 303 -24.76 -17.01 -46.49
CA THR A 303 -25.25 -17.82 -47.62
C THR A 303 -24.46 -19.10 -47.81
N LYS A 304 -23.14 -19.05 -47.64
CA LYS A 304 -22.26 -20.23 -47.78
C LYS A 304 -22.39 -21.16 -46.58
N ILE A 305 -22.61 -20.62 -45.38
CA ILE A 305 -22.90 -21.42 -44.18
C ILE A 305 -24.24 -22.15 -44.34
N ALA A 306 -25.26 -21.45 -44.86
CA ALA A 306 -26.54 -22.06 -45.21
C ALA A 306 -26.39 -23.21 -46.22
N GLU A 307 -25.58 -23.02 -47.27
CA GLU A 307 -25.26 -24.06 -48.26
C GLU A 307 -24.58 -25.28 -47.60
N MET A 308 -23.60 -25.06 -46.73
CA MET A 308 -22.95 -26.12 -45.96
C MET A 308 -23.93 -26.90 -45.08
N ALA A 309 -24.96 -26.24 -44.56
CA ALA A 309 -26.03 -26.86 -43.77
C ALA A 309 -27.13 -27.51 -44.65
N GLY A 310 -27.02 -27.45 -45.98
CA GLY A 310 -28.02 -28.00 -46.89
C GLY A 310 -29.32 -27.19 -46.94
N ILE A 311 -29.30 -25.91 -46.57
CA ILE A 311 -30.45 -25.00 -46.61
C ILE A 311 -30.21 -23.86 -47.60
N LYS A 312 -31.27 -23.26 -48.14
CA LYS A 312 -31.20 -22.10 -49.03
C LYS A 312 -31.78 -20.88 -48.35
N VAL A 313 -31.01 -19.80 -48.31
CA VAL A 313 -31.42 -18.49 -47.77
C VAL A 313 -31.29 -17.42 -48.86
N PRO A 314 -32.02 -16.29 -48.76
CA PRO A 314 -31.88 -15.18 -49.71
C PRO A 314 -30.43 -14.70 -49.83
N VAL A 315 -30.00 -14.33 -51.04
CA VAL A 315 -28.60 -13.93 -51.33
C VAL A 315 -28.14 -12.73 -50.48
N GLY A 316 -29.05 -11.84 -50.12
CA GLY A 316 -28.78 -10.68 -49.26
C GLY A 316 -28.78 -10.97 -47.75
N SER A 317 -28.91 -12.23 -47.33
CA SER A 317 -28.94 -12.59 -45.90
C SER A 317 -27.58 -12.29 -45.24
N LYS A 318 -27.60 -11.43 -44.22
CA LYS A 318 -26.41 -10.94 -43.54
C LYS A 318 -25.93 -11.88 -42.43
N VAL A 319 -26.88 -12.37 -41.62
CA VAL A 319 -26.63 -13.20 -40.43
C VAL A 319 -27.71 -14.27 -40.34
N LEU A 320 -27.33 -15.50 -39.97
CA LEU A 320 -28.27 -16.57 -39.65
C LEU A 320 -28.57 -16.56 -38.14
N VAL A 321 -29.84 -16.40 -37.77
CA VAL A 321 -30.27 -16.30 -36.36
C VAL A 321 -30.99 -17.57 -35.95
N GLY A 322 -30.45 -18.28 -34.96
CA GLY A 322 -31.09 -19.46 -34.36
C GLY A 322 -31.77 -19.11 -33.04
N GLU A 323 -33.09 -19.27 -32.98
CA GLU A 323 -33.85 -19.16 -31.73
C GLU A 323 -33.62 -20.44 -30.90
N VAL A 324 -32.95 -20.31 -29.74
CA VAL A 324 -32.52 -21.43 -28.89
C VAL A 324 -32.75 -21.13 -27.40
N SER A 325 -32.78 -22.17 -26.56
CA SER A 325 -33.11 -22.06 -25.13
C SER A 325 -32.04 -22.55 -24.17
N LYS A 326 -31.17 -23.47 -24.59
CA LYS A 326 -30.10 -24.04 -23.76
C LYS A 326 -28.85 -23.16 -23.80
N VAL A 327 -28.29 -22.88 -22.62
CA VAL A 327 -27.08 -22.05 -22.45
C VAL A 327 -25.88 -22.87 -21.99
N ASP A 328 -25.83 -24.14 -22.41
CA ASP A 328 -24.80 -25.10 -22.03
C ASP A 328 -24.06 -25.65 -23.26
N LEU A 329 -22.99 -26.43 -23.00
CA LEU A 329 -22.10 -26.95 -24.05
C LEU A 329 -22.81 -27.83 -25.10
N SER A 330 -24.01 -28.36 -24.80
CA SER A 330 -24.78 -29.17 -25.73
C SER A 330 -25.44 -28.37 -26.85
N GLU A 331 -25.46 -27.03 -26.75
CA GLU A 331 -26.08 -26.15 -27.73
C GLU A 331 -25.01 -25.48 -28.62
N PRO A 332 -24.81 -25.93 -29.88
CA PRO A 332 -23.79 -25.36 -30.77
C PRO A 332 -23.92 -23.86 -30.99
N PHE A 333 -25.15 -23.31 -31.00
CA PHE A 333 -25.36 -21.88 -31.15
C PHE A 333 -24.83 -21.07 -29.95
N ALA A 334 -24.68 -21.68 -28.77
CA ALA A 334 -24.19 -20.99 -27.58
C ALA A 334 -22.67 -20.77 -27.58
N HIS A 335 -21.90 -21.47 -28.43
CA HIS A 335 -20.42 -21.40 -28.46
C HIS A 335 -19.89 -20.16 -29.20
N GLU A 336 -18.58 -19.93 -29.12
CA GLU A 336 -17.86 -19.04 -30.04
C GLU A 336 -17.91 -19.61 -31.46
N LYS A 337 -18.39 -18.82 -32.44
CA LYS A 337 -18.66 -19.29 -33.80
C LYS A 337 -17.84 -18.61 -34.90
N LEU A 338 -17.22 -17.46 -34.61
CA LEU A 338 -16.39 -16.65 -35.53
C LEU A 338 -16.91 -16.56 -36.98
N SER A 339 -18.22 -16.50 -37.12
CA SER A 339 -18.97 -16.56 -38.38
C SER A 339 -20.27 -15.76 -38.22
N PRO A 340 -20.95 -15.32 -39.29
CA PRO A 340 -22.21 -14.57 -39.21
C PRO A 340 -23.41 -15.46 -38.83
N THR A 341 -23.27 -16.18 -37.72
CA THR A 341 -24.30 -16.95 -37.03
C THR A 341 -24.51 -16.34 -35.63
N LEU A 342 -25.77 -16.24 -35.19
CA LEU A 342 -26.13 -15.58 -33.94
C LEU A 342 -27.19 -16.40 -33.20
N ALA A 343 -26.99 -16.65 -31.92
CA ALA A 343 -28.02 -17.24 -31.06
C ALA A 343 -28.97 -16.14 -30.57
N MET A 344 -30.28 -16.40 -30.55
CA MET A 344 -31.28 -15.53 -29.95
C MET A 344 -32.00 -16.25 -28.81
N PHE A 345 -31.73 -15.82 -27.58
CA PHE A 345 -32.33 -16.35 -26.36
C PHE A 345 -33.44 -15.43 -25.87
N LYS A 346 -34.51 -16.03 -25.36
CA LYS A 346 -35.60 -15.34 -24.68
C LYS A 346 -35.39 -15.38 -23.17
N ALA A 347 -35.56 -14.25 -22.48
CA ALA A 347 -35.54 -14.16 -21.02
C ALA A 347 -36.80 -13.46 -20.53
N LYS A 348 -37.31 -13.81 -19.35
CA LYS A 348 -38.52 -13.20 -18.78
C LYS A 348 -38.32 -11.72 -18.48
N ASP A 349 -37.18 -11.38 -17.89
CA ASP A 349 -36.82 -10.03 -17.46
C ASP A 349 -35.31 -9.81 -17.54
N PHE A 350 -34.88 -8.59 -17.20
CA PHE A 350 -33.47 -8.20 -17.21
C PHE A 350 -32.60 -9.12 -16.35
N ASN A 351 -33.04 -9.53 -15.16
CA ASN A 351 -32.23 -10.36 -14.27
C ASN A 351 -31.98 -11.74 -14.85
N GLU A 352 -33.02 -12.40 -15.37
CA GLU A 352 -32.84 -13.69 -16.07
C GLU A 352 -31.95 -13.53 -17.32
N ALA A 353 -32.05 -12.39 -18.03
CA ALA A 353 -31.21 -12.11 -19.18
C ALA A 353 -29.72 -12.03 -18.79
N VAL A 354 -29.41 -11.34 -17.70
CA VAL A 354 -28.05 -11.27 -17.13
C VAL A 354 -27.58 -12.65 -16.67
N GLU A 355 -28.40 -13.45 -16.01
CA GLU A 355 -28.02 -14.81 -15.58
C GLU A 355 -27.68 -15.72 -16.77
N LYS A 356 -28.44 -15.62 -17.87
CA LYS A 356 -28.13 -16.35 -19.10
C LYS A 356 -26.85 -15.86 -19.75
N ALA A 357 -26.65 -14.55 -19.81
CA ALA A 357 -25.42 -13.96 -20.32
C ALA A 357 -24.18 -14.42 -19.51
N GLU A 358 -24.30 -14.51 -18.19
CA GLU A 358 -23.22 -14.98 -17.31
C GLU A 358 -22.86 -16.42 -17.63
N LYS A 359 -23.85 -17.31 -17.77
CA LYS A 359 -23.62 -18.72 -18.16
C LYS A 359 -22.93 -18.85 -19.51
N LEU A 360 -23.31 -18.03 -20.49
CA LEU A 360 -22.68 -18.02 -21.81
C LEU A 360 -21.20 -17.59 -21.73
N VAL A 361 -20.89 -16.59 -20.89
CA VAL A 361 -19.50 -16.16 -20.64
C VAL A 361 -18.72 -17.30 -19.97
N GLU A 362 -19.27 -17.93 -18.94
CA GLU A 362 -18.63 -19.04 -18.21
C GLU A 362 -18.28 -20.22 -19.11
N MET A 363 -19.07 -20.43 -20.17
CA MET A 363 -18.87 -21.54 -21.10
C MET A 363 -17.64 -21.39 -22.01
N GLY A 364 -17.26 -20.16 -22.38
CA GLY A 364 -16.18 -19.97 -23.35
C GLY A 364 -15.76 -18.53 -23.67
N GLY A 365 -16.22 -17.55 -22.88
CA GLY A 365 -15.93 -16.12 -23.06
C GLY A 365 -15.39 -15.43 -21.82
N MET A 366 -15.02 -16.20 -20.78
CA MET A 366 -14.54 -15.70 -19.49
C MET A 366 -13.45 -14.64 -19.68
N GLY A 367 -13.70 -13.45 -19.14
CA GLY A 367 -12.78 -12.33 -19.18
C GLY A 367 -12.77 -11.53 -20.48
N HIS A 368 -13.40 -11.98 -21.56
CA HIS A 368 -13.31 -11.32 -22.85
C HIS A 368 -14.18 -10.06 -22.93
N THR A 369 -15.42 -10.15 -23.43
CA THR A 369 -16.30 -8.99 -23.64
C THR A 369 -17.76 -9.38 -23.39
N SER A 370 -18.57 -8.45 -22.85
CA SER A 370 -20.02 -8.55 -22.79
C SER A 370 -20.66 -7.20 -23.19
N VAL A 371 -21.92 -7.22 -23.61
CA VAL A 371 -22.63 -6.02 -24.06
C VAL A 371 -24.01 -5.91 -23.40
N LEU A 372 -24.40 -4.68 -23.06
CA LEU A 372 -25.75 -4.32 -22.63
C LEU A 372 -26.29 -3.20 -23.50
N TYR A 373 -27.47 -3.40 -24.09
CA TYR A 373 -28.30 -2.35 -24.62
C TYR A 373 -29.44 -2.04 -23.63
N THR A 374 -29.49 -0.79 -23.17
CA THR A 374 -30.44 -0.24 -22.19
C THR A 374 -30.47 1.29 -22.33
N ASP A 375 -31.40 1.98 -21.68
CA ASP A 375 -31.23 3.42 -21.45
C ASP A 375 -30.03 3.65 -20.50
N GLN A 376 -28.88 4.00 -21.09
CA GLN A 376 -27.61 4.15 -20.35
C GLN A 376 -27.64 5.29 -19.31
N ASP A 377 -28.49 6.29 -19.50
CA ASP A 377 -28.49 7.51 -18.72
C ASP A 377 -29.48 7.40 -17.55
N SER A 378 -30.62 6.76 -17.79
CA SER A 378 -31.68 6.54 -16.80
C SER A 378 -31.47 5.27 -15.97
N ASN A 379 -30.91 4.19 -16.53
CA ASN A 379 -30.80 2.88 -15.86
C ASN A 379 -29.40 2.60 -15.29
N ARG A 380 -28.85 3.53 -14.51
CA ARG A 380 -27.53 3.38 -13.89
C ARG A 380 -27.41 2.12 -13.02
N GLU A 381 -28.48 1.74 -12.34
CA GLU A 381 -28.52 0.53 -11.52
C GLU A 381 -28.39 -0.76 -12.35
N ARG A 382 -28.99 -0.81 -13.55
CA ARG A 382 -28.83 -1.97 -14.46
C ARG A 382 -27.42 -2.05 -15.01
N VAL A 383 -26.81 -0.92 -15.36
CA VAL A 383 -25.41 -0.86 -15.78
C VAL A 383 -24.50 -1.35 -14.65
N ALA A 384 -24.72 -0.89 -13.42
CA ALA A 384 -23.95 -1.33 -12.25
C ALA A 384 -24.15 -2.82 -11.95
N TYR A 385 -25.39 -3.32 -12.02
CA TYR A 385 -25.72 -4.73 -11.82
C TYR A 385 -25.03 -5.61 -12.86
N PHE A 386 -25.18 -5.29 -14.15
CA PHE A 386 -24.51 -5.98 -15.25
C PHE A 386 -22.98 -5.96 -15.08
N GLY A 387 -22.44 -4.78 -14.73
CA GLY A 387 -21.03 -4.56 -14.41
C GLY A 387 -20.49 -5.48 -13.32
N SER A 388 -21.24 -5.64 -12.23
CA SER A 388 -20.86 -6.47 -11.09
C SER A 388 -20.99 -7.98 -11.34
N LYS A 389 -21.86 -8.39 -12.29
CA LYS A 389 -22.17 -9.78 -12.58
C LYS A 389 -21.31 -10.37 -13.69
N MET A 390 -21.08 -9.61 -14.76
CA MET A 390 -20.34 -10.09 -15.91
C MET A 390 -18.85 -10.22 -15.60
N LYS A 391 -18.33 -11.45 -15.60
CA LYS A 391 -16.90 -11.76 -15.48
C LYS A 391 -16.17 -11.52 -16.80
N THR A 392 -16.23 -10.30 -17.33
CA THR A 392 -15.61 -9.88 -18.59
C THR A 392 -14.85 -8.58 -18.38
N CYS A 393 -13.64 -8.45 -18.95
CA CYS A 393 -12.83 -7.24 -18.75
C CYS A 393 -13.29 -6.03 -19.56
N ARG A 394 -14.11 -6.24 -20.60
CA ARG A 394 -14.79 -5.17 -21.35
C ARG A 394 -16.30 -5.37 -21.26
N ILE A 395 -16.97 -4.38 -20.70
CA ILE A 395 -18.42 -4.32 -20.60
C ILE A 395 -18.86 -3.13 -21.43
N LEU A 396 -19.50 -3.40 -22.56
CA LEU A 396 -19.84 -2.39 -23.55
C LEU A 396 -21.30 -2.01 -23.39
N ILE A 397 -21.58 -0.72 -23.17
CA ILE A 397 -22.94 -0.21 -23.03
C ILE A 397 -23.32 0.49 -24.33
N ASN A 398 -24.41 0.04 -24.97
CA ASN A 398 -24.95 0.60 -26.21
C ASN A 398 -23.95 0.68 -27.38
N GLN A 399 -23.03 -0.29 -27.49
CA GLN A 399 -21.98 -0.30 -28.51
C GLN A 399 -21.85 -1.67 -29.20
N PRO A 400 -21.56 -1.69 -30.52
CA PRO A 400 -21.26 -2.91 -31.27
C PRO A 400 -19.96 -3.55 -30.79
N ALA A 401 -19.97 -4.84 -30.46
CA ALA A 401 -18.89 -5.49 -29.72
C ALA A 401 -17.55 -5.56 -30.48
N ALA A 402 -17.59 -5.84 -31.80
CA ALA A 402 -16.39 -5.95 -32.64
C ALA A 402 -15.64 -4.61 -32.76
N HIS A 403 -16.35 -3.49 -32.69
CA HIS A 403 -15.78 -2.15 -32.81
C HIS A 403 -15.52 -1.51 -31.43
N GLY A 404 -16.44 -1.69 -30.48
CA GLY A 404 -16.29 -1.19 -29.12
C GLY A 404 -15.18 -1.93 -28.37
N GLY A 405 -15.08 -3.26 -28.52
CA GLY A 405 -14.09 -4.07 -27.80
C GLY A 405 -12.64 -3.76 -28.18
N ILE A 406 -12.39 -3.36 -29.43
CA ILE A 406 -11.06 -2.96 -29.88
C ILE A 406 -10.67 -1.55 -29.44
N GLY A 407 -11.62 -0.70 -28.98
CA GLY A 407 -11.36 0.61 -28.37
C GLY A 407 -11.34 1.80 -29.33
N ASP A 408 -11.43 3.01 -28.77
CA ASP A 408 -11.29 4.35 -29.39
C ASP A 408 -12.31 4.74 -30.50
N LEU A 409 -13.14 3.80 -30.97
CA LEU A 409 -14.16 4.07 -32.00
C LEU A 409 -15.48 4.61 -31.42
N TYR A 410 -15.94 4.00 -30.33
CA TYR A 410 -17.19 4.37 -29.66
C TYR A 410 -16.96 4.88 -28.23
N ASN A 411 -15.83 4.51 -27.63
CA ASN A 411 -15.37 5.01 -26.34
C ASN A 411 -13.88 5.35 -26.46
N PHE A 412 -13.56 6.64 -26.32
CA PHE A 412 -12.24 7.21 -26.58
C PHE A 412 -11.20 6.92 -25.48
N ASP A 413 -11.66 6.50 -24.31
CA ASP A 413 -10.76 6.17 -23.19
C ASP A 413 -10.28 4.72 -23.26
N LEU A 414 -11.12 3.81 -23.75
CA LEU A 414 -10.74 2.41 -23.97
C LEU A 414 -9.63 2.32 -25.01
N ALA A 415 -8.47 1.81 -24.60
CA ALA A 415 -7.27 1.78 -25.42
C ALA A 415 -7.45 0.99 -26.73
N PRO A 416 -7.08 1.56 -27.90
CA PRO A 416 -7.17 0.87 -29.17
C PRO A 416 -6.17 -0.30 -29.22
N SER A 417 -6.65 -1.51 -29.51
CA SER A 417 -5.86 -2.74 -29.52
C SER A 417 -6.50 -3.87 -30.33
N LEU A 418 -5.64 -4.78 -30.82
CA LEU A 418 -6.06 -6.05 -31.44
C LEU A 418 -5.58 -7.27 -30.63
N THR A 419 -5.13 -7.03 -29.40
CA THR A 419 -4.75 -8.04 -28.42
C THR A 419 -5.50 -7.70 -27.13
N LEU A 420 -6.67 -8.34 -26.96
CA LEU A 420 -7.61 -8.02 -25.89
C LEU A 420 -7.39 -8.98 -24.71
N GLY A 421 -6.75 -8.50 -23.65
CA GLY A 421 -6.43 -9.31 -22.48
C GLY A 421 -7.68 -9.75 -21.73
N CYS A 422 -7.83 -11.04 -21.45
CA CYS A 422 -9.02 -11.60 -20.79
C CYS A 422 -8.84 -11.78 -19.28
N GLY A 423 -7.79 -11.19 -18.70
CA GLY A 423 -7.50 -11.29 -17.26
C GLY A 423 -7.29 -12.73 -16.80
N SER A 424 -7.22 -12.91 -15.48
CA SER A 424 -7.00 -14.23 -14.88
C SER A 424 -8.13 -15.21 -15.18
N TRP A 425 -9.35 -14.73 -15.41
CA TRP A 425 -10.50 -15.55 -15.82
C TRP A 425 -10.28 -16.27 -17.16
N GLY A 426 -9.64 -15.62 -18.12
CA GLY A 426 -9.25 -16.23 -19.40
C GLY A 426 -7.88 -16.91 -19.38
N GLY A 427 -7.24 -17.03 -18.21
CA GLY A 427 -5.87 -17.56 -18.10
C GLY A 427 -4.79 -16.61 -18.59
N ASN A 428 -5.01 -15.29 -18.49
CA ASN A 428 -4.04 -14.26 -18.90
C ASN A 428 -3.59 -13.41 -17.71
N SER A 429 -2.36 -12.90 -17.80
CA SER A 429 -1.78 -11.94 -16.83
C SER A 429 -2.24 -10.49 -17.07
N VAL A 430 -2.94 -10.22 -18.18
CA VAL A 430 -3.41 -8.89 -18.56
C VAL A 430 -4.92 -8.87 -18.74
N SER A 431 -5.60 -7.94 -18.06
CA SER A 431 -7.05 -7.71 -18.12
C SER A 431 -7.43 -6.48 -18.94
N GLU A 432 -6.49 -5.91 -19.67
CA GLU A 432 -6.70 -4.68 -20.43
C GLU A 432 -6.51 -4.91 -21.93
N ASN A 433 -6.86 -3.90 -22.73
CA ASN A 433 -6.43 -3.82 -24.11
C ASN A 433 -4.90 -3.56 -24.13
N VAL A 434 -4.14 -4.50 -24.70
CA VAL A 434 -2.67 -4.43 -24.70
C VAL A 434 -2.21 -3.21 -25.52
N GLY A 435 -1.12 -2.59 -25.09
CA GLY A 435 -0.56 -1.38 -25.68
C GLY A 435 0.87 -1.14 -25.18
N PRO A 436 1.54 -0.04 -25.59
CA PRO A 436 2.96 0.23 -25.30
C PRO A 436 3.36 0.11 -23.83
N LYS A 437 2.51 0.54 -22.89
CA LYS A 437 2.80 0.48 -21.45
C LYS A 437 3.09 -0.94 -20.92
N HIS A 438 2.61 -1.97 -21.62
CA HIS A 438 2.83 -3.38 -21.27
C HIS A 438 4.13 -3.94 -21.84
N LEU A 439 4.79 -3.19 -22.72
CA LEU A 439 6.03 -3.57 -23.40
C LEU A 439 7.24 -2.77 -22.90
N ILE A 440 7.18 -2.27 -21.67
CA ILE A 440 8.28 -1.52 -21.06
C ILE A 440 8.58 -2.04 -19.65
N ASN A 441 9.86 -2.06 -19.31
CA ASN A 441 10.32 -2.13 -17.92
C ASN A 441 10.32 -0.71 -17.34
N LYS A 442 9.74 -0.54 -16.15
CA LYS A 442 9.83 0.71 -15.39
C LYS A 442 10.87 0.55 -14.29
N LYS A 443 11.91 1.39 -14.31
CA LYS A 443 12.90 1.49 -13.24
C LYS A 443 12.64 2.74 -12.43
N THR A 444 12.68 2.63 -11.11
CA THR A 444 12.49 3.78 -10.21
C THR A 444 13.81 4.11 -9.55
N ILE A 445 14.35 5.30 -9.83
CA ILE A 445 15.41 5.89 -9.02
C ILE A 445 14.72 6.55 -7.82
N ALA A 446 15.01 6.07 -6.62
CA ALA A 446 14.50 6.63 -5.37
C ALA A 446 15.64 7.30 -4.60
N LYS A 447 15.61 8.63 -4.50
CA LYS A 447 16.57 9.41 -3.71
C LYS A 447 16.27 9.22 -2.22
N ARG A 448 17.30 9.33 -1.36
CA ARG A 448 17.10 9.39 0.09
C ARG A 448 16.25 10.63 0.40
N ALA A 449 15.11 10.42 1.04
CA ALA A 449 14.30 11.46 1.64
C ALA A 449 14.38 11.33 3.16
N GLU A 450 14.55 12.45 3.85
CA GLU A 450 14.51 12.45 5.31
C GLU A 450 13.06 12.38 5.78
N ASN A 451 12.77 11.48 6.72
CA ASN A 451 11.46 11.32 7.30
C ASN A 451 11.08 12.63 7.98
N MET A 452 9.89 13.14 7.66
CA MET A 452 9.45 14.43 8.17
C MET A 452 9.21 14.33 9.67
N LEU A 453 9.79 15.28 10.41
CA LEU A 453 9.59 15.47 11.84
C LEU A 453 8.55 16.55 12.13
N TRP A 454 8.33 16.81 13.41
CA TRP A 454 7.32 17.74 13.87
C TRP A 454 7.74 18.35 15.22
N HIS A 455 7.11 19.47 15.56
CA HIS A 455 7.21 20.09 16.87
C HIS A 455 5.81 20.42 17.35
N LYS A 456 5.12 19.41 17.92
CA LYS A 456 3.73 19.47 18.33
C LYS A 456 3.62 19.50 19.85
N LEU A 457 3.01 20.55 20.36
CA LEU A 457 2.86 20.82 21.79
C LEU A 457 1.39 21.18 22.09
N PRO A 458 1.01 21.25 23.39
CA PRO A 458 -0.23 21.90 23.79
C PRO A 458 -0.34 23.29 23.18
N SER A 459 -1.56 23.71 22.82
CA SER A 459 -1.80 25.03 22.23
C SER A 459 -1.40 26.19 23.15
N SER A 460 -1.51 25.97 24.47
CA SER A 460 -1.12 26.94 25.48
C SER A 460 -0.27 26.27 26.56
N ILE A 461 0.87 26.88 26.91
CA ILE A 461 1.73 26.46 28.02
C ILE A 461 1.92 27.68 28.93
N TYR A 462 1.28 27.65 30.10
CA TYR A 462 1.42 28.67 31.13
C TYR A 462 2.42 28.24 32.17
N PHE A 463 3.35 29.13 32.53
CA PHE A 463 4.38 28.87 33.52
C PHE A 463 4.62 30.14 34.34
N LYS A 464 5.36 29.99 35.45
CA LYS A 464 5.58 30.96 36.54
C LYS A 464 4.65 30.75 37.74
N ARG A 465 5.12 31.26 38.88
CA ARG A 465 4.38 31.26 40.14
C ARG A 465 3.11 32.09 40.00
N GLY A 466 1.98 31.53 40.42
CA GLY A 466 0.68 32.19 40.38
C GLY A 466 0.03 32.20 38.99
N SER A 467 0.49 31.34 38.09
CA SER A 467 -0.10 31.16 36.76
C SER A 467 -1.41 30.37 36.78
N LEU A 468 -1.62 29.52 37.81
CA LEU A 468 -2.83 28.70 37.92
C LEU A 468 -4.13 29.52 37.85
N PRO A 469 -4.35 30.56 38.68
CA PRO A 469 -5.61 31.29 38.63
C PRO A 469 -5.80 32.07 37.33
N ILE A 470 -4.73 32.54 36.71
CA ILE A 470 -4.80 33.26 35.43
C ILE A 470 -5.21 32.31 34.31
N ALA A 471 -4.61 31.12 34.27
CA ALA A 471 -4.94 30.11 33.27
C ALA A 471 -6.36 29.56 33.45
N LEU A 472 -6.81 29.31 34.70
CA LEU A 472 -8.18 28.85 34.96
C LEU A 472 -9.25 29.86 34.52
N ASN A 473 -8.97 31.17 34.62
CA ASN A 473 -9.88 32.19 34.07
C ASN A 473 -10.03 32.04 32.55
N GLU A 474 -8.94 31.78 31.82
CA GLU A 474 -9.04 31.51 30.38
C GLU A 474 -9.84 30.24 30.09
N VAL A 475 -9.71 29.18 30.91
CA VAL A 475 -10.52 27.95 30.76
C VAL A 475 -12.02 28.27 30.86
N ILE A 476 -12.40 29.16 31.77
CA ILE A 476 -13.77 29.63 31.93
C ILE A 476 -14.19 30.48 30.72
N GLU A 477 -13.35 31.42 30.27
CA GLU A 477 -13.61 32.26 29.08
C GLU A 477 -13.76 31.43 27.80
N GLN A 478 -13.05 30.30 27.71
CA GLN A 478 -13.19 29.31 26.64
C GLN A 478 -14.46 28.44 26.74
N GLY A 479 -15.32 28.69 27.73
CA GLY A 479 -16.67 28.14 27.83
C GLY A 479 -16.80 26.87 28.66
N ALA A 480 -15.83 26.53 29.52
CA ALA A 480 -15.94 25.39 30.42
C ALA A 480 -17.12 25.56 31.39
N LYS A 481 -17.96 24.52 31.52
CA LYS A 481 -19.13 24.51 32.43
C LYS A 481 -19.13 23.31 33.36
N ARG A 482 -18.56 22.19 32.92
CA ARG A 482 -18.50 20.92 33.66
C ARG A 482 -17.07 20.41 33.65
N VAL A 483 -16.38 20.61 34.76
CA VAL A 483 -14.96 20.23 34.92
C VAL A 483 -14.86 18.94 35.72
N PHE A 484 -14.20 17.94 35.14
CA PHE A 484 -13.82 16.71 35.83
C PHE A 484 -12.34 16.76 36.19
N LEU A 485 -12.04 16.84 37.48
CA LEU A 485 -10.68 16.93 38.02
C LEU A 485 -10.16 15.53 38.36
N VAL A 486 -9.07 15.10 37.74
CA VAL A 486 -8.38 13.83 38.01
C VAL A 486 -7.12 14.12 38.83
N THR A 487 -6.99 13.47 39.99
CA THR A 487 -5.83 13.65 40.88
C THR A 487 -5.60 12.42 41.76
N ASP A 488 -4.65 12.50 42.69
CA ASP A 488 -4.40 11.47 43.71
C ASP A 488 -4.96 11.87 45.09
N LYS A 489 -5.02 10.90 46.01
CA LYS A 489 -5.53 11.11 47.37
C LYS A 489 -4.72 12.14 48.16
N PHE A 490 -3.40 12.22 47.92
CA PHE A 490 -2.53 13.12 48.67
C PHE A 490 -2.84 14.58 48.31
N LEU A 491 -2.92 14.91 47.02
CA LEU A 491 -3.24 16.25 46.53
C LEU A 491 -4.67 16.65 46.90
N PHE A 492 -5.62 15.72 46.84
CA PHE A 492 -6.99 15.95 47.29
C PHE A 492 -7.06 16.28 48.78
N ASN A 493 -6.49 15.43 49.64
CA ASN A 493 -6.56 15.58 51.09
C ASN A 493 -5.80 16.81 51.61
N ASN A 494 -4.74 17.23 50.94
CA ASN A 494 -3.96 18.42 51.31
C ASN A 494 -4.49 19.72 50.66
N GLY A 495 -5.65 19.69 50.01
CA GLY A 495 -6.33 20.89 49.52
C GLY A 495 -5.76 21.49 48.23
N TYR A 496 -4.93 20.76 47.48
CA TYR A 496 -4.44 21.22 46.18
C TYR A 496 -5.56 21.23 45.13
N SER A 497 -6.46 20.24 45.15
CA SER A 497 -7.64 20.21 44.29
C SER A 497 -8.57 21.39 44.55
N LYS A 498 -8.73 21.81 45.82
CA LYS A 498 -9.56 22.94 46.22
C LYS A 498 -9.11 24.26 45.62
N GLN A 499 -7.80 24.46 45.46
CA GLN A 499 -7.28 25.66 44.79
C GLN A 499 -7.79 25.82 43.35
N ILE A 500 -8.17 24.71 42.71
CA ILE A 500 -8.77 24.68 41.38
C ILE A 500 -10.29 24.76 41.48
N THR A 501 -10.92 23.87 42.25
CA THR A 501 -12.39 23.76 42.31
C THR A 501 -13.02 25.02 42.88
N ASP A 502 -12.48 25.61 43.95
CA ASP A 502 -13.06 26.80 44.59
C ASP A 502 -13.10 27.99 43.62
N GLN A 503 -12.08 28.14 42.77
CA GLN A 503 -12.03 29.21 41.77
C GLN A 503 -13.02 28.98 40.62
N LEU A 504 -13.11 27.75 40.13
CA LEU A 504 -14.04 27.38 39.06
C LEU A 504 -15.50 27.49 39.53
N GLU A 505 -15.80 26.98 40.72
CA GLU A 505 -17.14 27.02 41.33
C GLU A 505 -17.58 28.45 41.65
N ALA A 506 -16.66 29.33 42.08
CA ALA A 506 -16.94 30.76 42.27
C ALA A 506 -17.40 31.47 40.99
N GLN A 507 -17.11 30.91 39.81
CA GLN A 507 -17.51 31.42 38.50
C GLN A 507 -18.66 30.60 37.87
N GLY A 508 -19.30 29.72 38.66
CA GLY A 508 -20.47 28.95 38.24
C GLY A 508 -20.17 27.67 37.45
N VAL A 509 -18.91 27.21 37.42
CA VAL A 509 -18.53 25.91 36.84
C VAL A 509 -18.87 24.80 37.84
N ILE A 510 -19.43 23.70 37.35
CA ILE A 510 -19.70 22.52 38.18
C ILE A 510 -18.46 21.63 38.14
N CYS A 511 -17.92 21.26 39.30
CA CYS A 511 -16.75 20.41 39.42
C CYS A 511 -17.09 19.04 40.03
N GLU A 512 -16.48 18.00 39.48
CA GLU A 512 -16.42 16.67 40.10
C GLU A 512 -14.96 16.22 40.17
N THR A 513 -14.53 15.62 41.27
CA THR A 513 -13.13 15.21 41.47
C THR A 513 -13.02 13.70 41.61
N PHE A 514 -12.19 13.07 40.78
CA PHE A 514 -11.75 11.69 40.89
C PHE A 514 -10.32 11.65 41.46
N PHE A 515 -10.18 11.16 42.68
CA PHE A 515 -8.92 11.19 43.44
C PHE A 515 -8.33 9.81 43.74
N ASP A 516 -8.88 8.74 43.15
CA ASP A 516 -8.45 7.35 43.36
C ASP A 516 -7.28 6.93 42.45
N VAL A 517 -6.55 7.89 41.86
CA VAL A 517 -5.35 7.58 41.09
C VAL A 517 -4.18 7.30 42.02
N GLU A 518 -3.56 6.14 41.84
CA GLU A 518 -2.37 5.70 42.55
C GLU A 518 -1.13 5.81 41.65
N ALA A 519 0.07 5.68 42.24
CA ALA A 519 1.29 5.59 41.45
C ALA A 519 1.23 4.35 40.54
N ASP A 520 1.73 4.48 39.31
CA ASP A 520 1.65 3.42 38.28
C ASP A 520 0.20 2.98 37.97
N PRO A 521 -0.63 3.89 37.45
CA PRO A 521 -2.08 3.73 37.39
C PRO A 521 -2.48 2.51 36.55
N THR A 522 -3.48 1.77 37.03
CA THR A 522 -3.97 0.57 36.37
C THR A 522 -5.14 0.85 35.42
N LEU A 523 -5.36 -0.03 34.45
CA LEU A 523 -6.53 0.03 33.58
C LEU A 523 -7.85 -0.02 34.35
N SER A 524 -7.92 -0.76 35.44
CA SER A 524 -9.09 -0.77 36.32
C SER A 524 -9.40 0.61 36.92
N VAL A 525 -8.40 1.38 37.34
CA VAL A 525 -8.59 2.75 37.83
C VAL A 525 -9.05 3.67 36.70
N VAL A 526 -8.46 3.53 35.52
CA VAL A 526 -8.85 4.28 34.31
C VAL A 526 -10.32 4.02 33.95
N ARG A 527 -10.78 2.76 33.98
CA ARG A 527 -12.18 2.41 33.71
C ARG A 527 -13.13 3.04 34.73
N LYS A 528 -12.81 2.95 36.04
CA LYS A 528 -13.62 3.59 37.10
C LYS A 528 -13.73 5.11 36.92
N GLY A 529 -12.63 5.77 36.60
CA GLY A 529 -12.64 7.21 36.29
C GLY A 529 -13.44 7.52 35.03
N THR A 530 -13.35 6.68 34.00
CA THR A 530 -14.15 6.81 32.77
C THR A 530 -15.65 6.66 33.05
N ASP A 531 -16.06 5.68 33.86
CA ASP A 531 -17.46 5.47 34.24
C ASP A 531 -18.01 6.72 34.97
N SER A 532 -17.19 7.31 35.83
CA SER A 532 -17.50 8.57 36.53
C SER A 532 -17.61 9.74 35.55
N MET A 533 -16.70 9.86 34.58
CA MET A 533 -16.80 10.85 33.50
C MET A 533 -18.05 10.64 32.63
N GLN A 534 -18.44 9.40 32.35
CA GLN A 534 -19.66 9.11 31.60
C GLN A 534 -20.92 9.48 32.38
N ALA A 535 -20.94 9.31 33.70
CA ALA A 535 -22.05 9.79 34.53
C ALA A 535 -22.08 11.33 34.59
N PHE A 536 -20.92 11.96 34.73
CA PHE A 536 -20.81 13.41 34.89
C PHE A 536 -20.91 14.18 33.57
N GLN A 537 -20.56 13.61 32.42
CA GLN A 537 -20.52 14.28 31.12
C GLN A 537 -19.75 15.62 31.14
N PRO A 538 -18.43 15.62 31.46
CA PRO A 538 -17.63 16.84 31.45
C PRO A 538 -17.43 17.40 30.03
N ASP A 539 -17.29 18.73 29.97
CA ASP A 539 -16.79 19.45 28.79
C ASP A 539 -15.29 19.79 28.92
N THR A 540 -14.72 19.64 30.11
CA THR A 540 -13.31 19.90 30.40
C THR A 540 -12.82 18.89 31.42
N ILE A 541 -11.65 18.32 31.17
CA ILE A 541 -10.93 17.43 32.08
C ILE A 541 -9.69 18.17 32.54
N ILE A 542 -9.49 18.29 33.85
CA ILE A 542 -8.26 18.82 34.44
C ILE A 542 -7.52 17.67 35.11
N ALA A 543 -6.27 17.43 34.76
CA ALA A 543 -5.40 16.47 35.43
C ALA A 543 -4.42 17.21 36.35
N LEU A 544 -4.53 17.02 37.65
CA LEU A 544 -3.68 17.64 38.67
C LEU A 544 -2.75 16.59 39.28
N GLY A 545 -1.43 16.77 39.12
CA GLY A 545 -0.44 15.90 39.75
C GLY A 545 0.83 15.72 38.93
N GLY A 546 1.37 14.51 38.89
CA GLY A 546 2.57 14.17 38.12
C GLY A 546 2.51 12.74 37.58
N GLY A 547 2.81 12.53 36.29
CA GLY A 547 2.79 11.20 35.65
C GLY A 547 1.43 10.53 35.79
N SER A 548 1.26 9.75 36.84
CA SER A 548 0.07 8.92 37.12
C SER A 548 -1.28 9.63 36.91
N PRO A 549 -1.60 10.79 37.52
CA PRO A 549 -2.90 11.44 37.27
C PRO A 549 -3.07 11.94 35.83
N MET A 550 -2.00 12.43 35.21
CA MET A 550 -2.05 12.93 33.82
C MET A 550 -2.19 11.80 32.81
N ASP A 551 -1.43 10.73 32.98
CA ASP A 551 -1.45 9.56 32.12
C ASP A 551 -2.79 8.83 32.22
N ALA A 552 -3.30 8.65 33.44
CA ALA A 552 -4.63 8.10 33.67
C ALA A 552 -5.72 8.98 33.04
N ALA A 553 -5.66 10.31 33.22
CA ALA A 553 -6.62 11.24 32.64
C ALA A 553 -6.62 11.22 31.11
N LYS A 554 -5.46 11.11 30.45
CA LYS A 554 -5.36 10.98 28.98
C LYS A 554 -6.10 9.75 28.48
N ILE A 555 -5.96 8.60 29.15
CA ILE A 555 -6.65 7.38 28.73
C ILE A 555 -8.13 7.42 29.11
N MET A 556 -8.49 7.96 30.28
CA MET A 556 -9.90 8.21 30.64
C MET A 556 -10.58 9.10 29.59
N TRP A 557 -9.88 10.13 29.12
CA TRP A 557 -10.35 11.02 28.08
C TRP A 557 -10.61 10.28 26.75
N VAL A 558 -9.69 9.41 26.32
CA VAL A 558 -9.89 8.55 25.14
C VAL A 558 -11.14 7.69 25.30
N LEU A 559 -11.28 6.97 26.42
CA LEU A 559 -12.42 6.08 26.63
C LEU A 559 -13.75 6.82 26.87
N TYR A 560 -13.70 8.06 27.35
CA TYR A 560 -14.87 8.93 27.48
C TYR A 560 -15.36 9.44 26.11
N GLU A 561 -14.45 9.89 25.25
CA GLU A 561 -14.81 10.34 23.89
C GLU A 561 -15.20 9.15 23.00
N HIS A 562 -14.44 8.06 23.08
CA HIS A 562 -14.48 6.89 22.21
C HIS A 562 -14.50 5.58 23.02
N PRO A 563 -15.62 5.23 23.67
CA PRO A 563 -15.75 4.05 24.53
C PRO A 563 -15.61 2.71 23.77
N GLU A 564 -15.76 2.72 22.44
CA GLU A 564 -15.54 1.57 21.56
C GLU A 564 -14.06 1.15 21.46
N THR A 565 -13.15 2.02 21.88
CA THR A 565 -11.72 1.82 21.69
C THR A 565 -11.19 0.71 22.58
N LYS A 566 -10.46 -0.24 21.98
CA LYS A 566 -9.80 -1.31 22.73
C LYS A 566 -8.39 -0.90 23.12
N PHE A 567 -8.12 -0.95 24.42
CA PHE A 567 -6.83 -0.57 24.98
C PHE A 567 -5.64 -1.33 24.35
N GLU A 568 -5.80 -2.64 24.13
CA GLU A 568 -4.77 -3.50 23.52
C GLU A 568 -4.33 -2.99 22.13
N GLU A 569 -5.25 -2.42 21.36
CA GLU A 569 -4.96 -1.86 20.02
C GLU A 569 -4.18 -0.53 20.13
N LEU A 570 -4.49 0.29 21.14
CA LEU A 570 -3.80 1.57 21.38
C LEU A 570 -2.40 1.39 21.98
N ALA A 571 -2.20 0.33 22.76
CA ALA A 571 -0.93 -0.04 23.39
C ALA A 571 0.03 -0.79 22.44
N LEU A 572 -0.38 -1.01 21.19
CA LEU A 572 0.42 -1.72 20.21
C LEU A 572 1.64 -0.87 19.81
N ARG A 573 2.83 -1.50 19.87
CA ARG A 573 4.11 -0.87 19.55
C ARG A 573 4.17 -0.53 18.06
N PHE A 574 4.93 0.50 17.72
CA PHE A 574 5.05 1.00 16.36
C PHE A 574 6.50 1.39 16.03
N MET A 575 6.84 1.33 14.75
CA MET A 575 8.13 1.81 14.25
C MET A 575 8.10 3.32 13.93
N ASP A 576 6.94 3.85 13.52
CA ASP A 576 6.73 5.26 13.18
C ASP A 576 5.33 5.67 13.68
N ILE A 577 5.26 6.70 14.52
CA ILE A 577 4.00 7.17 15.15
C ILE A 577 2.95 7.62 14.14
N ARG A 578 3.34 7.94 12.89
CA ARG A 578 2.39 8.34 11.83
C ARG A 578 1.93 7.17 10.95
N LYS A 579 2.60 6.02 11.03
CA LYS A 579 2.31 4.81 10.23
C LYS A 579 1.80 3.67 11.10
N ARG A 580 1.12 4.00 12.20
CA ARG A 580 0.57 3.02 13.14
C ARG A 580 -0.48 2.15 12.47
N ALA A 581 -0.52 0.89 12.87
CA ALA A 581 -1.59 -0.03 12.44
C ALA A 581 -2.95 0.35 13.04
N CYS A 582 -2.96 0.87 14.26
CA CYS A 582 -4.14 1.43 14.93
C CYS A 582 -3.97 2.94 15.06
N HIS A 583 -4.92 3.70 14.50
CA HIS A 583 -4.95 5.16 14.63
C HIS A 583 -5.73 5.56 15.88
N PHE A 584 -5.20 6.53 16.62
CA PHE A 584 -6.01 7.18 17.65
C PHE A 584 -7.15 7.97 16.99
N PRO A 585 -8.33 8.00 17.62
CA PRO A 585 -9.43 8.79 17.11
C PRO A 585 -9.14 10.30 17.26
N ASN A 586 -9.90 11.11 16.53
CA ASN A 586 -9.82 12.57 16.68
C ASN A 586 -10.43 13.00 18.02
N MET A 587 -9.56 13.42 18.94
CA MET A 587 -9.90 13.84 20.30
C MET A 587 -10.35 15.31 20.37
N GLY A 588 -10.98 15.69 21.48
CA GLY A 588 -11.32 17.09 21.79
C GLY A 588 -12.73 17.52 21.39
N LYS A 589 -13.63 16.58 21.10
CA LYS A 589 -15.02 16.88 20.71
C LYS A 589 -15.95 16.94 21.91
N LYS A 590 -15.81 16.01 22.84
CA LYS A 590 -16.63 16.00 24.07
C LYS A 590 -16.00 16.82 25.18
N ALA A 591 -14.69 16.72 25.36
CA ALA A 591 -13.99 17.46 26.40
C ALA A 591 -12.61 17.93 25.98
N LYS A 592 -12.16 19.06 26.52
CA LYS A 592 -10.74 19.47 26.45
C LYS A 592 -9.97 18.86 27.61
N LEU A 593 -8.72 18.47 27.36
CA LEU A 593 -7.79 18.04 28.41
C LEU A 593 -6.83 19.18 28.79
N ILE A 594 -6.75 19.49 30.08
CA ILE A 594 -5.84 20.47 30.67
C ILE A 594 -4.99 19.78 31.73
N CYS A 595 -3.68 19.97 31.70
CA CYS A 595 -2.77 19.38 32.67
C CYS A 595 -2.17 20.45 33.59
N VAL A 596 -2.30 20.25 34.90
CA VAL A 596 -1.68 21.07 35.95
C VAL A 596 -0.63 20.20 36.66
N THR A 597 0.64 20.50 36.44
CA THR A 597 1.72 19.67 37.00
C THR A 597 2.12 20.12 38.40
N THR A 598 2.30 19.16 39.30
CA THR A 598 2.85 19.33 40.66
C THR A 598 4.12 18.53 40.87
N THR A 599 4.66 17.92 39.80
CA THR A 599 5.86 17.07 39.85
C THR A 599 6.87 17.50 38.78
N SER A 600 8.09 17.84 39.21
CA SER A 600 9.16 18.34 38.35
C SER A 600 10.00 17.20 37.76
N GLY A 601 9.40 16.33 36.92
CA GLY A 601 10.14 15.25 36.25
C GLY A 601 9.43 14.62 35.06
N THR A 602 8.13 14.37 35.20
CA THR A 602 7.33 13.60 34.24
C THR A 602 7.25 14.18 32.82
N GLY A 603 7.07 15.50 32.66
CA GLY A 603 6.81 16.12 31.35
C GLY A 603 5.46 15.73 30.70
N SER A 604 4.65 14.86 31.33
CA SER A 604 3.35 14.40 30.79
C SER A 604 2.38 15.55 30.50
N GLU A 605 2.57 16.73 31.07
CA GLU A 605 1.76 17.92 30.78
C GLU A 605 1.92 18.43 29.34
N VAL A 606 3.02 18.11 28.65
CA VAL A 606 3.30 18.58 27.28
C VAL A 606 3.49 17.46 26.25
N THR A 607 3.57 16.21 26.69
CA THR A 607 3.94 15.09 25.81
C THR A 607 2.74 14.28 25.34
N PRO A 608 2.87 13.54 24.22
CA PRO A 608 1.86 12.58 23.77
C PRO A 608 1.89 11.25 24.54
N PHE A 609 2.73 11.11 25.57
CA PHE A 609 2.90 9.84 26.28
C PHE A 609 1.89 9.69 27.41
N ALA A 610 1.43 8.46 27.62
CA ALA A 610 0.69 8.04 28.79
C ALA A 610 1.11 6.61 29.15
N VAL A 611 1.54 6.38 30.39
CA VAL A 611 1.91 5.05 30.87
C VAL A 611 0.82 4.53 31.79
N VAL A 612 0.27 3.36 31.46
CA VAL A 612 -0.69 2.65 32.32
C VAL A 612 -0.30 1.18 32.41
N THR A 613 -0.59 0.58 33.56
CA THR A 613 -0.34 -0.83 33.83
C THR A 613 -1.59 -1.64 33.55
N ASP A 614 -1.46 -2.71 32.80
CA ASP A 614 -2.51 -3.72 32.73
C ASP A 614 -2.45 -4.59 33.98
N ASP A 615 -3.50 -4.52 34.79
CA ASP A 615 -3.64 -5.27 36.03
C ASP A 615 -3.81 -6.78 35.84
N ALA A 616 -4.15 -7.24 34.62
CA ALA A 616 -4.22 -8.66 34.30
C ALA A 616 -2.84 -9.28 34.00
N THR A 617 -1.99 -8.55 33.27
CA THR A 617 -0.67 -9.05 32.82
C THR A 617 0.49 -8.50 33.65
N GLY A 618 0.29 -7.42 34.40
CA GLY A 618 1.33 -6.67 35.10
C GLY A 618 2.22 -5.83 34.18
N GLN A 619 1.97 -5.82 32.86
CA GLN A 619 2.78 -5.07 31.91
C GLN A 619 2.44 -3.57 31.94
N LYS A 620 3.47 -2.74 31.98
CA LYS A 620 3.36 -1.29 31.73
C LYS A 620 3.37 -1.03 30.24
N TYR A 621 2.31 -0.41 29.74
CA TYR A 621 2.16 -0.01 28.34
C TYR A 621 2.38 1.50 28.20
N PRO A 622 3.49 1.93 27.59
CA PRO A 622 3.65 3.33 27.18
C PRO A 622 2.87 3.55 25.88
N LEU A 623 1.75 4.28 25.96
CA LEU A 623 1.01 4.76 24.81
C LEU A 623 1.58 6.09 24.36
N ALA A 624 1.64 6.31 23.05
CA ALA A 624 2.15 7.55 22.48
C ALA A 624 1.35 7.94 21.24
N ASP A 625 0.58 9.03 21.33
CA ASP A 625 -0.06 9.66 20.18
C ASP A 625 -0.28 11.17 20.43
N TYR A 626 -0.07 12.01 19.41
CA TYR A 626 -0.33 13.45 19.56
C TYR A 626 -1.82 13.79 19.69
N ALA A 627 -2.72 12.85 19.37
CA ALA A 627 -4.14 12.98 19.67
C ALA A 627 -4.41 13.10 21.19
N ILE A 628 -3.55 12.56 22.05
CA ILE A 628 -3.67 12.64 23.51
C ILE A 628 -2.74 13.68 24.15
N THR A 629 -2.14 14.56 23.35
CA THR A 629 -1.46 15.74 23.87
C THR A 629 -2.49 16.66 24.55
N PRO A 630 -2.22 17.18 25.77
CA PRO A 630 -3.12 18.11 26.42
C PRO A 630 -3.36 19.36 25.55
N HIS A 631 -4.54 19.96 25.67
CA HIS A 631 -4.83 21.22 24.98
C HIS A 631 -4.09 22.40 25.63
N MET A 632 -3.97 22.35 26.96
CA MET A 632 -3.31 23.36 27.77
C MET A 632 -2.47 22.69 28.86
N ALA A 633 -1.26 23.21 29.07
CA ALA A 633 -0.38 22.84 30.17
C ALA A 633 -0.20 24.03 31.12
N ILE A 634 -0.31 23.80 32.42
CA ILE A 634 -0.13 24.79 33.49
C ILE A 634 0.98 24.29 34.42
N VAL A 635 2.06 25.08 34.50
CA VAL A 635 3.31 24.76 35.19
C VAL A 635 3.55 25.82 36.27
N ASP A 636 2.67 25.82 37.28
CA ASP A 636 2.73 26.77 38.40
C ASP A 636 3.69 26.27 39.48
N ALA A 637 4.83 26.93 39.60
CA ALA A 637 5.85 26.55 40.57
C ALA A 637 5.40 26.68 42.05
N ASN A 638 4.32 27.39 42.36
CA ASN A 638 3.78 27.39 43.73
C ASN A 638 3.35 25.99 44.19
N LEU A 639 2.96 25.12 43.26
CA LEU A 639 2.48 23.77 43.56
C LEU A 639 3.61 22.81 43.98
N VAL A 640 4.87 23.13 43.66
CA VAL A 640 6.03 22.26 43.94
C VAL A 640 6.88 22.70 45.15
N MET A 641 6.53 23.80 45.81
CA MET A 641 7.35 24.37 46.89
C MET A 641 7.53 23.40 48.07
N ASN A 642 6.46 22.68 48.41
CA ASN A 642 6.43 21.75 49.56
C ASN A 642 6.69 20.29 49.18
N MET A 643 7.12 20.02 47.95
CA MET A 643 7.42 18.67 47.49
C MET A 643 8.58 18.05 48.30
N PRO A 644 8.48 16.78 48.71
CA PRO A 644 9.51 16.11 49.49
C PRO A 644 10.84 16.00 48.73
N ARG A 645 11.94 15.88 49.48
CA ARG A 645 13.29 15.75 48.94
C ARG A 645 13.42 14.58 47.96
N SER A 646 12.85 13.43 48.30
CA SER A 646 12.86 12.23 47.47
C SER A 646 12.21 12.45 46.09
N LEU A 647 11.04 13.10 46.04
CA LEU A 647 10.36 13.38 44.77
C LEU A 647 11.08 14.46 43.97
N CYS A 648 11.70 15.44 44.63
CA CYS A 648 12.57 16.42 43.97
C CYS A 648 13.78 15.75 43.31
N ALA A 649 14.42 14.81 44.00
CA ALA A 649 15.57 14.08 43.51
C ALA A 649 15.19 13.19 42.33
N ALA A 650 14.19 12.32 42.51
CA ALA A 650 13.73 11.41 41.47
C ALA A 650 13.24 12.17 40.23
N GLY A 651 12.34 13.14 40.38
CA GLY A 651 11.82 13.92 39.25
C GLY A 651 12.89 14.75 38.55
N GLY A 652 13.77 15.42 39.30
CA GLY A 652 14.83 16.22 38.71
C GLY A 652 15.83 15.39 37.91
N TYR A 653 16.17 14.19 38.39
CA TYR A 653 17.08 13.29 37.68
C TYR A 653 16.42 12.62 36.46
N ASP A 654 15.12 12.35 36.56
CA ASP A 654 14.31 11.92 35.43
C ASP A 654 14.35 12.94 34.29
N ALA A 655 14.14 14.23 34.62
CA ALA A 655 14.27 15.33 33.65
C ALA A 655 15.67 15.46 33.03
N VAL A 656 16.74 15.14 33.78
CA VAL A 656 18.10 15.05 33.22
C VAL A 656 18.17 13.95 32.17
N THR A 657 17.62 12.77 32.49
CA THR A 657 17.61 11.61 31.58
C THR A 657 16.77 11.89 30.33
N HIS A 658 15.59 12.48 30.49
CA HIS A 658 14.73 12.94 29.40
C HIS A 658 15.50 13.81 28.41
N ALA A 659 16.19 14.84 28.90
CA ALA A 659 16.91 15.77 28.05
C ALA A 659 18.16 15.13 27.40
N LEU A 660 18.89 14.27 28.12
CA LEU A 660 20.03 13.53 27.55
C LEU A 660 19.60 12.64 26.38
N GLU A 661 18.60 11.78 26.60
CA GLU A 661 18.15 10.85 25.58
C GLU A 661 17.49 11.55 24.40
N ALA A 662 16.68 12.59 24.66
CA ALA A 662 16.09 13.39 23.60
C ALA A 662 17.15 14.07 22.72
N TYR A 663 18.22 14.60 23.31
CA TYR A 663 19.30 15.23 22.55
C TYR A 663 20.05 14.20 21.70
N VAL A 664 20.36 13.00 22.21
CA VAL A 664 21.12 12.00 21.46
C VAL A 664 20.28 11.08 20.57
N SER A 665 18.96 11.19 20.65
CA SER A 665 18.00 10.39 19.89
C SER A 665 18.24 10.46 18.37
N VAL A 666 17.88 9.39 17.66
CA VAL A 666 17.85 9.41 16.19
C VAL A 666 16.79 10.36 15.63
N MET A 667 15.79 10.73 16.42
CA MET A 667 14.71 11.67 16.09
C MET A 667 14.99 13.11 16.57
N ALA A 668 16.16 13.36 17.17
CA ALA A 668 16.58 14.69 17.59
C ALA A 668 16.61 15.68 16.41
N SER A 669 16.28 16.94 16.68
CA SER A 669 16.20 18.03 15.70
C SER A 669 16.60 19.35 16.34
N GLU A 670 16.89 20.35 15.51
CA GLU A 670 17.25 21.70 15.93
C GLU A 670 16.17 22.34 16.83
N PHE A 671 14.91 21.90 16.69
CA PHE A 671 13.77 22.36 17.50
C PHE A 671 13.72 21.72 18.89
N SER A 672 14.13 20.44 19.03
CA SER A 672 14.15 19.74 20.33
C SER A 672 15.45 19.98 21.09
N ASP A 673 16.55 20.21 20.38
CA ASP A 673 17.91 20.19 20.93
C ASP A 673 18.19 21.37 21.86
N GLY A 674 17.79 22.58 21.46
CA GLY A 674 17.95 23.77 22.31
C GLY A 674 17.18 23.66 23.63
N GLN A 675 16.01 23.03 23.61
CA GLN A 675 15.19 22.83 24.80
C GLN A 675 15.81 21.80 25.76
N ALA A 676 16.37 20.70 25.22
CA ALA A 676 17.11 19.72 26.01
C ALA A 676 18.34 20.33 26.69
N LEU A 677 19.15 21.09 25.94
CA LEU A 677 20.34 21.74 26.49
C LEU A 677 19.98 22.76 27.57
N GLN A 678 18.95 23.58 27.34
CA GLN A 678 18.49 24.56 28.33
C GLN A 678 17.96 23.87 29.60
N ALA A 679 17.23 22.76 29.46
CA ALA A 679 16.79 21.96 30.60
C ALA A 679 17.98 21.44 31.41
N LEU A 680 18.99 20.84 30.76
CA LEU A 680 20.19 20.31 31.42
C LEU A 680 20.98 21.40 32.14
N SER A 681 21.13 22.59 31.53
CA SER A 681 21.81 23.72 32.16
C SER A 681 21.10 24.19 33.43
N LEU A 682 19.78 24.35 33.38
CA LEU A 682 18.99 24.70 34.56
C LEU A 682 19.05 23.63 35.65
N LEU A 683 18.97 22.35 35.29
CA LEU A 683 19.05 21.23 36.24
C LEU A 683 20.43 21.17 36.90
N LYS A 684 21.51 21.34 36.13
CA LYS A 684 22.87 21.42 36.67
C LYS A 684 23.02 22.54 37.70
N THR A 685 22.46 23.71 37.44
CA THR A 685 22.60 24.88 38.32
C THR A 685 21.69 24.82 39.55
N TYR A 686 20.44 24.40 39.39
CA TYR A 686 19.40 24.62 40.41
C TYR A 686 18.91 23.34 41.11
N LEU A 687 19.10 22.15 40.53
CA LEU A 687 18.58 20.91 41.13
C LEU A 687 19.19 20.59 42.51
N PRO A 688 20.53 20.66 42.72
CA PRO A 688 21.11 20.40 44.04
C PRO A 688 20.58 21.35 45.12
N THR A 689 20.43 22.63 44.78
CA THR A 689 19.91 23.65 45.70
C THR A 689 18.42 23.45 45.99
N SER A 690 17.62 23.12 44.97
CA SER A 690 16.19 22.79 45.12
C SER A 690 15.98 21.59 46.05
N TYR A 691 16.87 20.60 45.99
CA TYR A 691 16.86 19.43 46.85
C TYR A 691 17.26 19.74 48.30
N LYS A 692 18.34 20.52 48.51
CA LYS A 692 18.87 20.84 49.85
C LYS A 692 18.03 21.88 50.59
N GLU A 693 17.61 22.94 49.91
CA GLU A 693 16.94 24.10 50.52
C GLU A 693 15.41 24.05 50.39
N GLY A 694 14.87 23.34 49.39
CA GLY A 694 13.43 23.20 49.18
C GLY A 694 12.73 24.55 49.03
N ALA A 695 11.60 24.73 49.73
CA ALA A 695 10.83 25.97 49.74
C ALA A 695 11.63 27.21 50.19
N LYS A 696 12.75 27.05 50.90
CA LYS A 696 13.62 28.17 51.28
C LYS A 696 14.29 28.82 50.07
N ASN A 697 14.38 28.09 48.95
CA ASN A 697 14.88 28.60 47.68
C ASN A 697 13.84 28.43 46.56
N PRO A 698 12.83 29.31 46.53
CA PRO A 698 11.74 29.20 45.55
C PRO A 698 12.22 29.40 44.11
N VAL A 699 13.33 30.13 43.91
CA VAL A 699 13.94 30.31 42.58
C VAL A 699 14.45 28.98 42.05
N ALA A 700 15.20 28.22 42.86
CA ALA A 700 15.69 26.91 42.45
C ALA A 700 14.54 25.94 42.15
N ARG A 701 13.50 25.92 43.01
CA ARG A 701 12.30 25.09 42.81
C ARG A 701 11.57 25.43 41.51
N GLU A 702 11.36 26.71 41.22
CA GLU A 702 10.74 27.16 39.97
C GLU A 702 11.56 26.74 38.75
N LYS A 703 12.88 26.96 38.78
CA LYS A 703 13.77 26.66 37.65
C LYS A 703 13.84 25.17 37.34
N VAL A 704 13.86 24.31 38.35
CA VAL A 704 13.79 22.85 38.18
C VAL A 704 12.45 22.44 37.58
N HIS A 705 11.34 23.03 38.04
CA HIS A 705 10.01 22.73 37.52
C HIS A 705 9.88 23.10 36.04
N SER A 706 10.33 24.30 35.67
CA SER A 706 10.38 24.71 34.26
C SER A 706 11.33 23.84 33.44
N ALA A 707 12.51 23.47 33.96
CA ALA A 707 13.45 22.62 33.25
C ALA A 707 12.89 21.22 32.94
N ALA A 708 12.12 20.65 33.87
CA ALA A 708 11.44 19.37 33.64
C ALA A 708 10.44 19.44 32.49
N THR A 709 9.63 20.50 32.43
CA THR A 709 8.70 20.71 31.30
C THR A 709 9.46 20.96 29.99
N LEU A 710 10.59 21.68 30.00
CA LEU A 710 11.42 21.89 28.81
C LEU A 710 12.00 20.57 28.28
N ALA A 711 12.42 19.67 29.17
CA ALA A 711 12.79 18.31 28.78
C ALA A 711 11.58 17.58 28.15
N GLY A 712 10.39 17.73 28.74
CA GLY A 712 9.09 17.32 28.19
C GLY A 712 8.87 17.77 26.75
N VAL A 713 9.03 19.06 26.48
CA VAL A 713 8.92 19.66 25.14
C VAL A 713 9.89 18.99 24.16
N SER A 714 11.10 18.65 24.60
CA SER A 714 12.12 18.00 23.78
C SER A 714 11.76 16.55 23.45
N PHE A 715 11.57 15.69 24.46
CA PHE A 715 11.29 14.27 24.24
C PHE A 715 9.88 14.02 23.70
N ALA A 716 8.96 14.97 23.85
CA ALA A 716 7.68 14.94 23.15
C ALA A 716 7.86 14.85 21.64
N GLN A 717 8.98 15.28 21.06
CA GLN A 717 9.27 15.19 19.61
C GLN A 717 10.36 14.16 19.30
N ALA A 718 11.44 14.19 20.08
CA ALA A 718 12.62 13.35 19.85
C ALA A 718 12.49 11.95 20.49
N PHE A 719 11.42 11.69 21.23
CA PHE A 719 11.22 10.45 21.98
C PHE A 719 12.35 10.22 23.00
N LEU A 720 12.29 9.08 23.68
CA LEU A 720 13.24 8.67 24.71
C LEU A 720 14.07 7.48 24.19
N GLY A 721 15.05 7.03 24.99
CA GLY A 721 15.95 5.96 24.60
C GLY A 721 15.84 4.72 25.48
N VAL A 722 16.89 3.90 25.46
CA VAL A 722 16.91 2.61 26.15
C VAL A 722 17.00 2.73 27.68
N CYS A 723 17.37 3.90 28.23
CA CYS A 723 17.31 4.13 29.67
C CYS A 723 15.88 3.98 30.15
N HIS A 724 14.93 4.67 29.51
CA HIS A 724 13.51 4.56 29.81
C HIS A 724 12.96 3.17 29.56
N SER A 725 13.33 2.55 28.43
CA SER A 725 12.91 1.18 28.12
C SER A 725 13.25 0.21 29.24
N MET A 726 14.48 0.26 29.78
CA MET A 726 14.90 -0.59 30.90
C MET A 726 14.27 -0.14 32.22
N ALA A 727 14.19 1.17 32.48
CA ALA A 727 13.64 1.74 33.71
C ALA A 727 12.16 1.40 33.92
N HIS A 728 11.35 1.39 32.84
CA HIS A 728 9.97 0.94 32.90
C HIS A 728 9.85 -0.48 33.44
N LYS A 729 10.72 -1.40 32.96
CA LYS A 729 10.64 -2.81 33.31
C LYS A 729 11.18 -3.08 34.72
N ILE A 730 12.32 -2.51 35.10
CA ILE A 730 12.85 -2.68 36.47
C ILE A 730 11.98 -1.97 37.52
N GLY A 731 11.37 -0.83 37.16
CA GLY A 731 10.42 -0.12 38.01
C GLY A 731 9.15 -0.93 38.25
N ALA A 732 8.62 -1.59 37.22
CA ALA A 732 7.48 -2.48 37.34
C ALA A 732 7.80 -3.74 38.18
N ALA A 733 8.94 -4.38 37.92
CA ALA A 733 9.32 -5.64 38.56
C ALA A 733 9.73 -5.51 40.03
N PHE A 734 10.36 -4.39 40.40
CA PHE A 734 10.97 -4.21 41.73
C PHE A 734 10.42 -2.99 42.48
N HIS A 735 9.39 -2.33 41.96
CA HIS A 735 8.77 -1.13 42.54
C HIS A 735 9.78 0.01 42.78
N ILE A 736 10.80 0.11 41.93
CA ILE A 736 11.79 1.20 41.98
C ILE A 736 11.13 2.46 41.39
N PRO A 737 11.15 3.61 42.08
CA PRO A 737 10.64 4.85 41.52
C PRO A 737 11.32 5.21 40.19
N HIS A 738 10.54 5.67 39.21
CA HIS A 738 11.00 5.85 37.83
C HIS A 738 12.30 6.66 37.70
N GLY A 739 12.35 7.86 38.29
CA GLY A 739 13.55 8.70 38.25
C GLY A 739 14.78 8.10 38.97
N VAL A 740 14.56 7.23 39.96
CA VAL A 740 15.65 6.51 40.65
C VAL A 740 16.20 5.39 39.75
N ALA A 741 15.31 4.67 39.06
CA ALA A 741 15.70 3.69 38.04
C ALA A 741 16.53 4.33 36.91
N ASN A 742 16.04 5.45 36.37
CA ASN A 742 16.76 6.25 35.36
C ASN A 742 18.14 6.69 35.86
N ALA A 743 18.22 7.20 37.09
CA ALA A 743 19.48 7.65 37.69
C ALA A 743 20.53 6.54 37.86
N MET A 744 20.10 5.30 38.14
CA MET A 744 21.02 4.16 38.24
C MET A 744 21.53 3.70 36.87
N LEU A 745 20.69 3.78 35.83
CA LEU A 745 20.98 3.27 34.49
C LEU A 745 21.79 4.24 33.62
N ILE A 746 21.52 5.54 33.70
CA ILE A 746 21.93 6.50 32.66
C ILE A 746 23.45 6.57 32.46
N SER A 747 24.26 6.49 33.53
CA SER A 747 25.73 6.49 33.39
C SER A 747 26.24 5.30 32.57
N ASN A 748 25.58 4.14 32.61
CA ASN A 748 25.92 2.98 31.78
C ASN A 748 25.32 3.07 30.38
N VAL A 749 24.12 3.64 30.24
CA VAL A 749 23.50 3.89 28.93
C VAL A 749 24.29 4.91 28.11
N VAL A 750 24.82 5.96 28.73
CA VAL A 750 25.72 6.92 28.07
C VAL A 750 26.95 6.19 27.53
N ARG A 751 27.62 5.34 28.34
CA ARG A 751 28.76 4.52 27.89
C ARG A 751 28.41 3.58 26.75
N PHE A 752 27.22 2.97 26.80
CA PHE A 752 26.73 2.07 25.75
C PHE A 752 26.51 2.79 24.42
N ASN A 753 25.88 3.97 24.47
CA ASN A 753 25.54 4.77 23.30
C ASN A 753 26.74 5.54 22.75
N ALA A 754 27.68 5.98 23.60
CA ALA A 754 28.85 6.80 23.24
C ALA A 754 29.95 6.01 22.51
N THR A 755 29.62 5.49 21.33
CA THR A 755 30.56 4.78 20.45
C THR A 755 30.29 5.15 18.99
N ASP A 756 31.35 5.28 18.20
CA ASP A 756 31.26 5.43 16.74
C ASP A 756 31.10 4.10 16.01
N LYS A 757 31.24 2.98 16.73
CA LYS A 757 31.22 1.63 16.17
C LYS A 757 30.20 0.74 16.89
N PRO A 758 28.91 1.13 16.93
CA PRO A 758 27.90 0.30 17.56
C PRO A 758 27.71 -1.01 16.79
N THR A 759 27.32 -2.07 17.48
CA THR A 759 26.92 -3.36 16.88
C THR A 759 25.76 -3.20 15.90
N LYS A 760 24.83 -2.29 16.20
CA LYS A 760 23.71 -1.89 15.34
C LYS A 760 23.43 -0.39 15.49
N GLN A 761 23.04 0.25 14.40
CA GLN A 761 22.67 1.66 14.34
C GLN A 761 21.15 1.82 14.41
N GLY A 762 20.67 2.88 15.07
CA GLY A 762 19.26 3.27 14.99
C GLY A 762 18.84 3.58 13.54
N THR A 763 17.70 3.04 13.13
CA THR A 763 17.26 3.05 11.72
C THR A 763 16.35 4.25 11.44
N PHE A 764 16.96 5.41 11.23
CA PHE A 764 16.21 6.63 10.89
C PHE A 764 16.93 7.43 9.80
N SER A 765 16.19 7.86 8.78
CA SER A 765 16.79 8.40 7.55
C SER A 765 17.62 9.66 7.78
N GLN A 766 17.34 10.50 8.78
CA GLN A 766 18.14 11.69 9.11
C GLN A 766 19.43 11.32 9.88
N TYR A 767 19.44 10.16 10.53
CA TYR A 767 20.56 9.65 11.30
C TYR A 767 21.54 8.91 10.39
N GLY A 768 22.31 9.69 9.62
CA GLY A 768 23.17 9.18 8.56
C GLY A 768 24.32 8.28 9.02
N TYR A 769 24.85 8.49 10.23
CA TYR A 769 25.94 7.72 10.83
C TYR A 769 25.93 7.86 12.36
N PRO A 770 26.61 6.99 13.12
CA PRO A 770 26.70 7.11 14.57
C PRO A 770 27.35 8.44 14.98
N LYS A 771 26.62 9.26 15.75
CA LYS A 771 27.10 10.55 16.27
C LYS A 771 26.89 10.70 17.78
N ALA A 772 26.49 9.64 18.46
CA ALA A 772 26.12 9.71 19.87
C ALA A 772 27.27 10.19 20.78
N ILE A 773 28.52 9.79 20.52
CA ILE A 773 29.67 10.24 21.30
C ILE A 773 29.88 11.76 21.19
N SER A 774 29.86 12.31 19.98
CA SER A 774 30.02 13.75 19.75
C SER A 774 28.83 14.53 20.33
N ARG A 775 27.61 13.99 20.20
CA ARG A 775 26.42 14.60 20.79
C ARG A 775 26.44 14.64 22.32
N TYR A 776 26.94 13.61 22.98
CA TYR A 776 27.16 13.67 24.43
C TYR A 776 28.29 14.63 24.81
N ALA A 777 29.34 14.72 23.99
CA ALA A 777 30.43 15.67 24.18
C ALA A 777 29.95 17.14 24.07
N GLU A 778 29.06 17.44 23.11
CA GLU A 778 28.41 18.75 22.97
C GLU A 778 27.61 19.14 24.22
N ILE A 779 26.90 18.18 24.83
CA ILE A 779 26.21 18.40 26.12
C ILE A 779 27.24 18.78 27.19
N ALA A 780 28.35 18.04 27.29
CA ALA A 780 29.39 18.31 28.28
C ALA A 780 30.00 19.72 28.11
N ASP A 781 30.24 20.14 26.86
CA ASP A 781 30.73 21.47 26.52
C ASP A 781 29.73 22.55 26.89
N TYR A 782 28.44 22.36 26.54
CA TYR A 782 27.36 23.30 26.84
C TYR A 782 27.19 23.51 28.35
N LEU A 783 27.37 22.45 29.15
CA LEU A 783 27.31 22.50 30.60
C LEU A 783 28.57 23.10 31.26
N GLY A 784 29.62 23.41 30.48
CA GLY A 784 30.88 23.95 30.96
C GLY A 784 31.67 22.97 31.83
N LEU A 785 31.60 21.67 31.51
CA LEU A 785 32.32 20.61 32.24
C LEU A 785 33.75 20.40 31.70
N THR A 786 34.02 20.87 30.51
CA THR A 786 35.15 20.47 29.67
C THR A 786 36.10 21.64 29.41
N ALA A 787 37.30 21.32 28.91
CA ALA A 787 38.21 22.29 28.33
C ALA A 787 38.22 22.16 26.80
N ALA A 788 38.52 23.23 26.08
CA ALA A 788 38.57 23.23 24.62
C ALA A 788 39.52 22.20 24.00
N THR A 789 40.48 21.69 24.76
CA THR A 789 41.47 20.68 24.34
C THR A 789 41.05 19.23 24.62
N ASP A 790 39.92 19.00 25.30
CA ASP A 790 39.44 17.65 25.57
C ASP A 790 38.90 16.99 24.29
N LYS A 791 39.18 15.70 24.10
CA LYS A 791 38.55 14.87 23.07
C LYS A 791 37.19 14.38 23.52
N ASP A 792 36.33 14.00 22.57
CA ASP A 792 34.95 13.60 22.84
C ASP A 792 34.84 12.47 23.88
N GLU A 793 35.70 11.45 23.86
CA GLU A 793 35.71 10.38 24.87
C GLU A 793 35.92 10.96 26.28
N LYS A 794 36.85 11.91 26.42
CA LYS A 794 37.15 12.54 27.71
C LYS A 794 36.04 13.48 28.15
N LYS A 795 35.37 14.15 27.20
CA LYS A 795 34.20 14.98 27.48
C LYS A 795 33.03 14.14 27.98
N VAL A 796 32.79 12.97 27.38
CA VAL A 796 31.79 11.99 27.82
C VAL A 796 32.10 11.49 29.23
N GLU A 797 33.34 11.13 29.55
CA GLU A 797 33.70 10.73 30.92
C GLU A 797 33.47 11.85 31.95
N LYS A 798 33.72 13.11 31.57
CA LYS A 798 33.40 14.27 32.42
C LYS A 798 31.89 14.48 32.61
N LEU A 799 31.09 14.26 31.57
CA LEU A 799 29.63 14.25 31.66
C LEU A 799 29.15 13.18 32.63
N ILE A 800 29.66 11.95 32.50
CA ILE A 800 29.34 10.85 33.41
C ILE A 800 29.77 11.19 34.85
N GLY A 801 30.95 11.79 35.03
CA GLY A 801 31.40 12.26 36.34
C GLY A 801 30.45 13.28 36.98
N TRP A 802 29.89 14.20 36.19
CA TRP A 802 28.84 15.12 36.68
C TRP A 802 27.55 14.39 37.05
N LEU A 803 27.11 13.41 36.24
CA LEU A 803 25.94 12.60 36.55
C LEU A 803 26.10 11.85 37.88
N ASP A 804 27.24 11.19 38.06
CA ASP A 804 27.55 10.44 39.29
C ASP A 804 27.66 11.38 40.51
N GLN A 805 28.23 12.58 40.35
CA GLN A 805 28.29 13.58 41.42
C GLN A 805 26.90 14.14 41.76
N LEU A 806 26.07 14.44 40.75
CA LEU A 806 24.70 14.87 40.97
C LEU A 806 23.88 13.81 41.70
N ARG A 807 24.08 12.53 41.35
CA ARG A 807 23.42 11.40 42.01
C ARG A 807 23.75 11.37 43.50
N LYS A 808 25.03 11.56 43.83
CA LYS A 808 25.52 11.67 45.20
C LYS A 808 24.94 12.89 45.93
N ASP A 809 24.88 14.05 45.28
CA ASP A 809 24.35 15.29 45.87
C ASP A 809 22.85 15.21 46.20
N LEU A 810 22.14 14.28 45.57
CA LEU A 810 20.71 14.02 45.73
C LEU A 810 20.39 12.78 46.58
N ASP A 811 21.40 12.17 47.20
CA ASP A 811 21.28 10.96 48.03
C ASP A 811 20.59 9.77 47.30
N ILE A 812 20.86 9.61 45.99
CA ILE A 812 20.34 8.50 45.18
C ILE A 812 21.34 7.32 45.18
N PRO A 813 20.90 6.06 45.37
CA PRO A 813 21.78 4.88 45.36
C PRO A 813 22.57 4.70 44.05
N PHE A 814 23.77 4.12 44.13
CA PHE A 814 24.64 3.94 42.97
C PHE A 814 24.30 2.68 42.15
N SER A 815 23.57 1.73 42.73
CA SER A 815 23.26 0.44 42.11
C SER A 815 21.91 -0.10 42.56
N ILE A 816 21.32 -1.00 41.76
CA ILE A 816 20.05 -1.66 42.10
C ILE A 816 20.20 -2.51 43.38
N LYS A 817 21.39 -3.08 43.62
CA LYS A 817 21.71 -3.80 44.86
C LYS A 817 21.71 -2.88 46.08
N GLU A 818 22.28 -1.67 45.97
CA GLU A 818 22.29 -0.68 47.06
C GLU A 818 20.88 -0.12 47.34
N PHE A 819 20.02 -0.04 46.32
CA PHE A 819 18.61 0.32 46.51
C PHE A 819 17.84 -0.72 47.35
N GLY A 820 18.27 -1.99 47.34
CA GLY A 820 17.72 -3.05 48.18
C GLY A 820 17.03 -4.20 47.44
N VAL A 821 17.24 -4.36 46.13
CA VAL A 821 16.73 -5.53 45.40
C VAL A 821 17.61 -6.74 45.66
N ASP A 822 16.98 -7.88 45.96
CA ASP A 822 17.66 -9.15 46.19
C ASP A 822 18.27 -9.75 44.90
N GLU A 823 19.47 -10.31 45.01
CA GLU A 823 20.27 -10.78 43.88
C GLU A 823 19.63 -11.96 43.17
N LYS A 824 19.12 -12.92 43.94
CA LYS A 824 18.48 -14.11 43.38
C LYS A 824 17.21 -13.71 42.62
N THR A 825 16.45 -12.77 43.18
CA THR A 825 15.24 -12.24 42.56
C THR A 825 15.54 -11.49 41.27
N PHE A 826 16.59 -10.66 41.26
CA PHE A 826 17.03 -9.92 40.08
C PHE A 826 17.50 -10.85 38.95
N LEU A 827 18.43 -11.76 39.26
CA LEU A 827 19.01 -12.69 38.27
C LEU A 827 17.95 -13.62 37.65
N ALA A 828 16.89 -13.96 38.40
CA ALA A 828 15.79 -14.76 37.89
C ALA A 828 14.92 -14.03 36.84
N GLN A 829 14.94 -12.70 36.80
CA GLN A 829 14.08 -11.90 35.92
C GLN A 829 14.85 -11.14 34.82
N VAL A 830 16.16 -10.95 34.96
CA VAL A 830 16.97 -10.08 34.09
C VAL A 830 16.86 -10.41 32.59
N ASP A 831 16.74 -11.69 32.23
CA ASP A 831 16.53 -12.13 30.85
C ASP A 831 15.21 -11.60 30.28
N GLN A 832 14.10 -11.79 31.02
CA GLN A 832 12.79 -11.31 30.59
C GLN A 832 12.74 -9.78 30.57
N LEU A 833 13.35 -9.12 31.55
CA LEU A 833 13.42 -7.65 31.60
C LEU A 833 14.17 -7.07 30.40
N ALA A 834 15.24 -7.73 29.94
CA ALA A 834 15.96 -7.31 28.74
C ALA A 834 15.12 -7.47 27.47
N ILE A 835 14.37 -8.59 27.35
CA ILE A 835 13.45 -8.82 26.22
C ILE A 835 12.36 -7.75 26.21
N ASP A 836 11.72 -7.51 27.35
CA ASP A 836 10.61 -6.56 27.46
C ASP A 836 11.09 -5.12 27.24
N ALA A 837 12.31 -4.79 27.67
CA ALA A 837 12.92 -3.49 27.39
C ALA A 837 13.23 -3.31 25.89
N PHE A 838 13.70 -4.36 25.21
CA PHE A 838 13.87 -4.32 23.76
C PHE A 838 12.54 -4.08 23.03
N ASP A 839 11.45 -4.69 23.53
CA ASP A 839 10.08 -4.53 23.02
C ASP A 839 9.37 -3.23 23.48
N ASP A 840 10.08 -2.34 24.19
CA ASP A 840 9.52 -1.06 24.62
C ASP A 840 9.55 -0.01 23.49
N GLN A 841 8.51 0.83 23.42
CA GLN A 841 8.37 1.87 22.41
C GLN A 841 9.50 2.92 22.43
N CYS A 842 10.13 3.15 23.58
CA CYS A 842 11.27 4.06 23.71
C CYS A 842 12.52 3.55 22.98
N THR A 843 12.70 2.23 22.83
CA THR A 843 13.92 1.64 22.25
C THR A 843 14.14 2.07 20.79
N GLY A 844 13.05 2.27 20.03
CA GLY A 844 13.11 2.60 18.60
C GLY A 844 13.81 3.93 18.27
N ALA A 845 13.89 4.86 19.23
CA ALA A 845 14.51 6.16 19.03
C ALA A 845 15.98 6.23 19.52
N ASN A 846 16.51 5.16 20.12
CA ASN A 846 17.86 5.14 20.65
C ASN A 846 18.93 5.10 19.52
N PRO A 847 20.04 5.87 19.60
CA PRO A 847 21.06 5.95 18.55
C PRO A 847 21.78 4.63 18.24
N ARG A 848 21.94 3.77 19.25
CA ARG A 848 22.41 2.40 19.11
C ARG A 848 21.22 1.48 19.27
N TYR A 849 20.77 0.83 18.21
CA TYR A 849 19.66 -0.10 18.32
C TYR A 849 20.14 -1.33 19.10
N PRO A 850 19.66 -1.57 20.33
CA PRO A 850 20.34 -2.49 21.22
C PRO A 850 20.09 -3.94 20.80
N LEU A 851 21.05 -4.81 21.07
CA LEU A 851 20.80 -6.24 21.16
C LEU A 851 20.28 -6.57 22.57
N ILE A 852 19.42 -7.58 22.69
CA ILE A 852 18.85 -7.95 24.00
C ILE A 852 19.96 -8.33 25.00
N ALA A 853 21.00 -9.03 24.54
CA ALA A 853 22.16 -9.37 25.36
C ALA A 853 22.93 -8.12 25.85
N GLU A 854 22.98 -7.04 25.06
CA GLU A 854 23.61 -5.79 25.49
C GLU A 854 22.78 -5.10 26.58
N LEU A 855 21.45 -5.10 26.47
CA LEU A 855 20.56 -4.61 27.53
C LEU A 855 20.72 -5.43 28.82
N LYS A 856 20.77 -6.77 28.72
CA LYS A 856 21.04 -7.66 29.85
C LYS A 856 22.37 -7.31 30.52
N GLN A 857 23.42 -7.06 29.74
CA GLN A 857 24.73 -6.69 30.29
C GLN A 857 24.67 -5.36 31.04
N ILE A 858 24.01 -4.33 30.48
CA ILE A 858 23.83 -3.04 31.15
C ILE A 858 23.04 -3.21 32.46
N LEU A 859 21.98 -4.02 32.45
CA LEU A 859 21.20 -4.32 33.65
C LEU A 859 22.05 -4.99 34.73
N LEU A 860 22.86 -5.99 34.37
CA LEU A 860 23.79 -6.65 35.30
C LEU A 860 24.82 -5.67 35.86
N ASP A 861 25.46 -4.88 35.00
CA ASP A 861 26.47 -3.92 35.44
C ASP A 861 25.87 -2.85 36.36
N THR A 862 24.65 -2.41 36.08
CA THR A 862 23.91 -1.49 36.94
C THR A 862 23.50 -2.11 38.27
N TYR A 863 23.17 -3.41 38.31
CA TYR A 863 22.88 -4.12 39.55
C TYR A 863 24.08 -4.16 40.49
N TYR A 864 25.27 -4.43 39.95
CA TYR A 864 26.50 -4.55 40.74
C TYR A 864 27.29 -3.23 40.89
N GLY A 865 26.80 -2.12 40.33
CA GLY A 865 27.51 -0.83 40.35
C GLY A 865 28.80 -0.82 39.51
N ARG A 866 28.85 -1.63 38.45
CA ARG A 866 29.96 -1.68 37.49
C ARG A 866 29.71 -0.72 36.33
N ALA A 867 30.80 -0.24 35.74
CA ALA A 867 30.77 0.51 34.48
C ALA A 867 30.66 -0.45 33.29
N TYR A 868 29.69 -0.22 32.41
CA TYR A 868 29.56 -0.94 31.14
C TYR A 868 30.85 -0.77 30.32
N LYS A 869 31.35 -1.89 29.78
CA LYS A 869 32.50 -1.92 28.87
C LYS A 869 32.09 -2.58 27.56
N ASP A 870 32.28 -1.85 26.47
CA ASP A 870 32.00 -2.36 25.13
C ASP A 870 33.14 -3.28 24.69
N ASN A 871 33.01 -4.58 24.97
CA ASN A 871 34.06 -5.56 24.72
C ASN A 871 34.02 -6.12 23.28
N GLY A 872 33.10 -5.67 22.42
CA GLY A 872 32.94 -6.14 21.04
C GLY A 872 32.47 -7.59 20.88
N ASN A 873 32.53 -8.40 21.94
CA ASN A 873 32.05 -9.78 22.03
C ASN A 873 30.98 -9.88 23.13
N ILE A 874 29.82 -10.46 22.78
CA ILE A 874 28.81 -10.89 23.73
C ILE A 874 29.31 -12.22 24.31
N SER A 875 29.60 -12.30 25.61
CA SER A 875 30.04 -13.57 26.21
C SER A 875 28.88 -14.58 26.25
N GLU A 876 29.20 -15.88 26.25
CA GLU A 876 28.19 -16.96 26.37
C GLU A 876 27.34 -16.82 27.64
N ASP A 877 27.87 -16.22 28.72
CA ASP A 877 27.17 -15.98 29.99
C ASP A 877 26.02 -14.95 29.89
N VAL A 878 25.98 -14.15 28.81
CA VAL A 878 24.94 -13.15 28.53
C VAL A 878 23.96 -13.65 27.46
N ALA A 879 24.15 -14.87 26.95
CA ALA A 879 23.17 -15.51 26.09
C ALA A 879 21.84 -15.71 26.84
N ILE A 880 20.72 -15.56 26.13
CA ILE A 880 19.39 -15.72 26.71
C ILE A 880 19.02 -17.19 26.64
N HIS A 881 18.84 -17.82 27.80
CA HIS A 881 18.31 -19.16 27.89
C HIS A 881 16.78 -19.10 27.96
N THR A 882 16.11 -19.28 26.83
CA THR A 882 14.64 -19.42 26.83
C THR A 882 14.28 -20.86 27.17
N GLU A 883 13.77 -21.12 28.38
CA GLU A 883 12.97 -22.33 28.60
C GLU A 883 11.66 -22.16 27.84
N ALA A 884 11.51 -22.86 26.72
CA ALA A 884 10.26 -22.92 25.98
C ALA A 884 9.18 -23.56 26.86
N LYS A 885 8.36 -22.76 27.56
CA LYS A 885 7.12 -23.24 28.17
C LYS A 885 6.20 -23.74 27.06
N GLY A 886 6.13 -25.05 26.92
CA GLY A 886 5.29 -25.73 25.94
C GLY A 886 3.84 -25.28 26.05
N VAL A 887 3.32 -24.73 24.95
CA VAL A 887 1.88 -24.58 24.73
C VAL A 887 1.29 -25.99 24.76
N ALA A 888 0.57 -26.31 25.83
CA ALA A 888 -0.17 -27.55 25.94
C ALA A 888 -1.27 -27.58 24.86
N THR A 889 -0.96 -28.18 23.72
CA THR A 889 -1.95 -28.53 22.71
C THR A 889 -2.76 -29.71 23.24
N THR A 890 -3.95 -29.41 23.76
CA THR A 890 -5.00 -30.40 24.07
C THR A 890 -5.49 -31.04 22.76
N THR A 891 -4.74 -32.01 22.23
CA THR A 891 -5.23 -32.90 21.18
C THR A 891 -5.91 -34.10 21.83
N SER A 892 -7.25 -34.11 21.76
CA SER A 892 -8.08 -35.25 22.17
C SER A 892 -7.76 -36.48 21.29
N LYS A 893 -7.11 -37.50 21.85
CA LYS A 893 -7.03 -38.82 21.24
C LYS A 893 -8.41 -39.50 21.32
N LYS A 894 -9.18 -39.46 20.23
CA LYS A 894 -10.30 -40.39 20.02
C LYS A 894 -9.73 -41.80 19.80
N LYS A 895 -9.99 -42.69 20.76
CA LYS A 895 -9.89 -44.16 20.60
C LYS A 895 -10.85 -44.61 19.51
N ALA A 896 -10.34 -45.17 18.41
CA ALA A 896 -11.12 -46.05 17.55
C ALA A 896 -10.97 -47.48 18.08
N ALA A 897 -12.03 -48.00 18.67
CA ALA A 897 -12.20 -49.41 18.99
C ALA A 897 -12.89 -50.12 17.82
N LYS A 898 -12.34 -51.29 17.48
CA LYS A 898 -12.85 -52.32 16.57
C LYS A 898 -14.38 -52.43 16.49
N LYS A 899 -14.93 -52.36 15.27
CA LYS A 899 -15.67 -53.46 14.63
C LYS A 899 -15.85 -53.18 13.15
#